data_AF-A0AAV6M3I1-F1
#
_entry.id   AF-A0AAV6M3I1-F1
#
_cell.length_a   1.000
_cell.length_b   1.000
_cell.length_c   1.000
_cell.angle_alpha   90.00
_cell.angle_beta   90.00
_cell.angle_gamma   90.00
#
_symmetry.space_group_name_H-M   'P 1'
#
loop_
_entity.id
_entity.type
_entity.pdbx_description
1 polymer ?
#
loop_
_entity_poly.entity_id
_entity_poly.type
_entity_poly.pdbx_seq_one_letter_code
_entity_poly.pdbx_strand_id
1 'polypeptide(L)'
;MESVSGYIIPSFVLGCVVCGGIIKVVAKLWWKPMRIQRMMRAQGIEGPSYNFIQGNMAEMYTKRMHAMATPMDLSHNILPRVLPHVYSWLNHYGKTFLQWYGMEAQLVITDPEMIKEVFHDRQKNYPKAKLDDHLLRIFGNGLVTSEGERWAKSRKIANYAFHGDSLKNMIPAMIECAATMIESKIFKSKDDVEGERLEKRMEEWFMEIIKSREEKFMNGEAEGAATQRNATMEDVMSNTISVFLIASVVLGIFKLLDKLWWTPIKIQRFMRSQGIQGPSYNFIQGNTREMYSKRMIAMASPIDLSHRILPRVLPHTHSWLNDYGRNFVQWFGTDAHLVITEPEMIKEVLNDRQKNFPKAKLQGHIHRIFGNGLVTAQGERWVKSRKLAHFAFHGDNLKNMIPSMIECAETMVEEWKHHVDKELDVFEHFKVYTLDVISHTAFGSSYEQGRSFFQMLQRVCELSVRNGYKVRLPIISKIFKSKDDIEGKRLEKRMRECFIEIIRTREEKFMNGEAEGYGNDFLGLLVKAKNEPEKAQRAATQRNATMEDVMSNTISVFLIASVVLGIFKLLDKLWWTPIKIQRFMRSQGIQGPSYNFIQGNTREMYSKRMIAMASPIDLSHRILPRVHPHTHSWLNDYGRNFVQWFGTDAHLVITEPEMIKEVLNDRQKNFPKAKLQGHVHRIFGNGLVTAQGERWVKSRKIAHFAFHGDNLKNMIPSMIECAETMVEEWKHHVDKELDVFEHFKVYTLDVISHTAFGSSYEQGRSFFQMLQRVCDLSVSNGYKIRLPIISKIFKSKDDVEGERLEKRMRECFIDIIRTREEKCMNGEAEGYGNDFLGLLVKAKNEPEKAQRFQVNLEAK
;
A
#
# COMPACT_ATOMS: atom_id res chain seq x y z
N MET A 1 45.56 -18.30 34.36
CA MET A 1 44.34 -18.85 33.74
C MET A 1 43.06 -18.37 34.45
N GLU A 2 43.02 -17.14 34.99
CA GLU A 2 41.87 -16.67 35.80
C GLU A 2 41.02 -15.56 35.15
N SER A 3 41.43 -14.98 34.01
CA SER A 3 40.68 -13.89 33.37
C SER A 3 39.60 -14.34 32.37
N VAL A 4 39.51 -15.64 32.07
CA VAL A 4 38.55 -16.18 31.08
C VAL A 4 37.23 -16.63 31.74
N SER A 5 37.23 -16.91 33.05
CA SER A 5 36.05 -17.34 33.82
C SER A 5 34.99 -16.22 34.00
N GLY A 6 35.43 -14.96 34.13
CA GLY A 6 34.56 -13.81 34.43
C GLY A 6 33.61 -13.37 33.31
N TYR A 7 33.86 -13.77 32.06
CA TYR A 7 33.01 -13.43 30.90
C TYR A 7 32.16 -14.61 30.39
N ILE A 8 32.56 -15.84 30.73
CA ILE A 8 31.82 -17.05 30.33
C ILE A 8 30.54 -17.19 31.16
N ILE A 9 30.59 -16.95 32.46
CA ILE A 9 29.43 -17.10 33.35
C ILE A 9 28.32 -16.08 33.03
N PRO A 10 28.59 -14.77 32.83
CA PRO A 10 27.54 -13.82 32.45
C PRO A 10 26.97 -14.06 31.05
N SER A 11 27.80 -14.51 30.10
CA SER A 11 27.35 -14.86 28.74
C SER A 11 26.53 -16.14 28.72
N PHE A 12 26.87 -17.11 29.57
CA PHE A 12 26.09 -18.34 29.79
C PHE A 12 24.77 -18.04 30.49
N VAL A 13 24.77 -17.18 31.51
CA VAL A 13 23.55 -16.73 32.20
C VAL A 13 22.65 -15.91 31.27
N LEU A 14 23.21 -15.01 30.45
CA LEU A 14 22.46 -14.29 29.42
C LEU A 14 21.90 -15.28 28.38
N GLY A 15 22.69 -16.27 27.97
CA GLY A 15 22.24 -17.38 27.14
C GLY A 15 21.09 -18.16 27.76
N CYS A 16 21.16 -18.50 29.04
CA CYS A 16 20.10 -19.19 29.78
C CYS A 16 18.84 -18.33 29.97
N VAL A 17 18.97 -17.01 30.15
CA VAL A 17 17.83 -16.08 30.24
C VAL A 17 17.17 -15.90 28.89
N VAL A 18 17.95 -15.78 27.81
CA VAL A 18 17.43 -15.73 26.44
C VAL A 18 16.76 -17.05 26.07
N CYS A 19 17.40 -18.20 26.37
CA CYS A 19 16.82 -19.53 26.19
C CYS A 19 15.57 -19.71 27.05
N GLY A 20 15.56 -19.26 28.31
CA GLY A 20 14.39 -19.29 29.18
C GLY A 20 13.25 -18.40 28.70
N GLY A 21 13.58 -17.24 28.11
CA GLY A 21 12.62 -16.36 27.44
C GLY A 21 12.04 -17.01 26.19
N ILE A 22 12.88 -17.61 25.34
CA ILE A 22 12.46 -18.36 24.16
C ILE A 22 11.60 -19.55 24.57
N ILE A 23 11.99 -20.31 25.60
CA ILE A 23 11.20 -21.44 26.14
C ILE A 23 9.87 -20.94 26.67
N LYS A 24 9.81 -19.81 27.40
CA LYS A 24 8.53 -19.23 27.86
C LYS A 24 7.65 -18.79 26.69
N VAL A 25 8.23 -18.22 25.64
CA VAL A 25 7.51 -17.80 24.43
C VAL A 25 7.00 -19.03 23.67
N VAL A 26 7.85 -20.01 23.39
CA VAL A 26 7.44 -21.29 22.75
C VAL A 26 6.42 -22.03 23.59
N ALA A 27 6.59 -22.05 24.92
CA ALA A 27 5.66 -22.68 25.83
C ALA A 27 4.28 -21.99 25.80
N LYS A 28 4.26 -20.66 25.73
CA LYS A 28 3.02 -19.88 25.70
C LYS A 28 2.33 -19.89 24.33
N LEU A 29 3.09 -19.77 23.24
CA LEU A 29 2.57 -19.63 21.87
C LEU A 29 2.25 -20.98 21.21
N TRP A 30 2.92 -22.06 21.63
CA TRP A 30 2.82 -23.37 20.99
C TRP A 30 2.48 -24.48 21.97
N TRP A 31 3.28 -24.68 23.02
CA TRP A 31 3.14 -25.86 23.89
C TRP A 31 1.82 -25.87 24.67
N LYS A 32 1.45 -24.75 25.29
CA LYS A 32 0.23 -24.64 26.10
C LYS A 32 -1.04 -24.84 25.25
N PRO A 33 -1.21 -24.19 24.08
CA PRO A 33 -2.32 -24.51 23.17
C PRO A 33 -2.38 -25.99 22.76
N MET A 34 -1.25 -26.56 22.33
CA MET A 34 -1.19 -27.96 21.90
C MET A 34 -1.48 -28.94 23.04
N ARG A 35 -1.02 -28.66 24.25
CA ARG A 35 -1.31 -29.47 25.45
C ARG A 35 -2.78 -29.42 25.80
N ILE A 36 -3.41 -28.24 25.79
CA ILE A 36 -4.86 -28.10 26.03
C ILE A 36 -5.65 -28.85 24.97
N GLN A 37 -5.29 -28.72 23.69
CA GLN A 37 -5.96 -29.45 22.60
C GLN A 37 -5.89 -30.97 22.79
N ARG A 38 -4.71 -31.50 23.18
CA ARG A 38 -4.54 -32.93 23.48
C ARG A 38 -5.35 -33.36 24.70
N MET A 39 -5.34 -32.56 25.76
CA MET A 39 -6.07 -32.85 27.00
C MET A 39 -7.58 -32.86 26.79
N MET A 40 -8.11 -31.96 25.96
CA MET A 40 -9.54 -31.92 25.61
C MET A 40 -9.93 -33.09 24.70
N ARG A 41 -9.10 -33.42 23.70
CA ARG A 41 -9.31 -34.61 22.86
C ARG A 41 -9.31 -35.91 23.66
N ALA A 42 -8.44 -36.03 24.66
CA ALA A 42 -8.41 -37.18 25.55
C ALA A 42 -9.69 -37.33 26.41
N GLN A 43 -10.43 -36.22 26.61
CA GLN A 43 -11.73 -36.20 27.28
C GLN A 43 -12.91 -36.33 26.30
N GLY A 44 -12.65 -36.63 25.03
CA GLY A 44 -13.68 -36.78 23.99
C GLY A 44 -14.21 -35.45 23.42
N ILE A 45 -13.60 -34.31 23.76
CA ILE A 45 -14.01 -32.99 23.23
C ILE A 45 -13.16 -32.68 22.00
N GLU A 46 -13.79 -32.79 20.84
CA GLU A 46 -13.16 -32.47 19.56
C GLU A 46 -13.31 -30.98 19.17
N GLY A 47 -12.66 -30.57 18.08
CA GLY A 47 -12.71 -29.20 17.61
C GLY A 47 -11.65 -28.88 16.56
N PRO A 48 -11.78 -27.73 15.88
CA PRO A 48 -10.78 -27.27 14.93
C PRO A 48 -9.39 -27.16 15.55
N SER A 49 -8.37 -27.53 14.77
CA SER A 49 -6.99 -27.50 15.25
C SER A 49 -6.51 -26.07 15.48
N TYR A 50 -5.68 -25.87 16.50
CA TYR A 50 -5.02 -24.59 16.76
C TYR A 50 -4.08 -24.23 15.61
N ASN A 51 -4.26 -23.04 15.03
CA ASN A 51 -3.25 -22.43 14.15
C ASN A 51 -2.38 -21.45 14.94
N PHE A 52 -1.08 -21.50 14.72
CA PHE A 52 -0.10 -20.69 15.45
C PHE A 52 -0.47 -19.18 15.42
N ILE A 53 -0.56 -18.57 16.61
CA ILE A 53 -0.89 -17.16 16.87
C ILE A 53 -2.35 -16.77 16.59
N GLN A 54 -2.91 -17.15 15.43
CA GLN A 54 -4.22 -16.69 14.99
C GLN A 54 -5.39 -17.57 15.47
N GLY A 55 -5.15 -18.80 15.91
CA GLY A 55 -6.20 -19.75 16.25
C GLY A 55 -7.11 -20.04 15.05
N ASN A 56 -8.42 -20.00 15.24
CA ASN A 56 -9.40 -20.23 14.16
C ASN A 56 -10.00 -18.94 13.61
N MET A 57 -9.50 -17.77 14.02
CA MET A 57 -10.08 -16.47 13.69
C MET A 57 -10.23 -16.20 12.19
N ALA A 58 -9.23 -16.59 11.39
CA ALA A 58 -9.27 -16.40 9.94
C ALA A 58 -10.38 -17.24 9.28
N GLU A 59 -10.59 -18.47 9.76
CA GLU A 59 -11.66 -19.35 9.29
C GLU A 59 -13.03 -18.82 9.73
N MET A 60 -13.16 -18.39 10.98
CA MET A 60 -14.38 -17.78 11.53
C MET A 60 -14.80 -16.55 10.72
N TYR A 61 -13.84 -15.68 10.38
CA TYR A 61 -14.08 -14.49 9.56
C TYR A 61 -14.49 -14.86 8.13
N THR A 62 -13.84 -15.86 7.53
CA THR A 62 -14.14 -16.30 6.16
C THR A 62 -15.55 -16.89 6.08
N LYS A 63 -15.93 -17.76 7.03
CA LYS A 63 -17.29 -18.31 7.13
C LYS A 63 -18.34 -17.21 7.35
N ARG A 64 -18.02 -16.19 8.16
CA ARG A 64 -18.90 -15.02 8.37
C ARG A 64 -19.11 -14.21 7.10
N MET A 65 -18.05 -13.90 6.38
CA MET A 65 -18.14 -13.14 5.13
C MET A 65 -18.89 -13.90 4.04
N HIS A 66 -18.66 -15.21 3.94
CA HIS A 66 -19.41 -16.05 3.01
C HIS A 66 -20.90 -16.07 3.37
N ALA A 67 -21.23 -16.33 4.63
CA ALA A 67 -22.61 -16.37 5.10
C ALA A 67 -23.33 -15.03 4.99
N MET A 68 -22.62 -13.89 5.02
CA MET A 68 -23.19 -12.55 4.78
C MET A 68 -23.43 -12.24 3.30
N ALA A 69 -22.63 -12.83 2.41
CA ALA A 69 -22.72 -12.63 0.98
C ALA A 69 -23.77 -13.53 0.30
N THR A 70 -24.14 -14.66 0.92
CA THR A 70 -25.23 -15.52 0.43
C THR A 70 -26.60 -14.97 0.83
N PRO A 71 -27.61 -15.03 -0.06
CA PRO A 71 -29.01 -14.84 0.33
C PRO A 71 -29.41 -15.87 1.41
N MET A 72 -30.34 -15.51 2.30
CA MET A 72 -30.90 -16.42 3.31
C MET A 72 -32.41 -16.43 3.17
N ASP A 73 -32.99 -17.63 3.17
CA ASP A 73 -34.44 -17.79 3.20
C ASP A 73 -35.02 -17.23 4.50
N LEU A 74 -36.27 -16.76 4.44
CA LEU A 74 -37.02 -16.33 5.61
C LEU A 74 -37.28 -17.55 6.51
N SER A 75 -36.41 -17.74 7.51
CA SER A 75 -36.54 -18.81 8.49
C SER A 75 -36.23 -18.30 9.91
N HIS A 76 -36.82 -18.95 10.90
CA HIS A 76 -36.50 -18.72 12.31
C HIS A 76 -35.09 -19.22 12.69
N ASN A 77 -34.46 -20.04 11.85
CA ASN A 77 -33.10 -20.51 12.06
C ASN A 77 -32.07 -19.55 11.44
N ILE A 78 -31.78 -18.47 12.17
CA ILE A 78 -30.80 -17.45 11.75
C ILE A 78 -29.36 -17.85 12.07
N LEU A 79 -29.14 -18.95 12.78
CA LEU A 79 -27.82 -19.34 13.29
C LEU A 79 -26.76 -19.53 12.18
N PRO A 80 -27.09 -20.11 11.00
CA PRO A 80 -26.17 -20.17 9.86
C PRO A 80 -25.72 -18.80 9.35
N ARG A 81 -26.48 -17.73 9.61
CA ARG A 81 -26.17 -16.35 9.20
C ARG A 81 -25.36 -15.61 10.27
N VAL A 82 -25.78 -15.72 11.54
CA VAL A 82 -25.20 -14.94 12.64
C VAL A 82 -23.91 -15.56 13.16
N LEU A 83 -23.87 -16.89 13.29
CA LEU A 83 -22.70 -17.64 13.78
C LEU A 83 -22.40 -18.86 12.88
N PRO A 84 -22.05 -18.64 11.60
CA PRO A 84 -21.85 -19.71 10.61
C PRO A 84 -20.77 -20.72 10.99
N HIS A 85 -19.73 -20.27 11.69
CA HIS A 85 -18.66 -21.15 12.17
C HIS A 85 -19.13 -22.06 13.30
N VAL A 86 -19.94 -21.54 14.24
CA VAL A 86 -20.55 -22.37 15.30
C VAL A 86 -21.53 -23.36 14.69
N TYR A 87 -22.39 -22.93 13.76
CA TYR A 87 -23.31 -23.83 13.06
C TYR A 87 -22.56 -24.96 12.33
N SER A 88 -21.54 -24.61 11.56
CA SER A 88 -20.71 -25.57 10.82
C SER A 88 -19.95 -26.54 11.74
N TRP A 89 -19.41 -26.07 12.85
CA TRP A 89 -18.60 -26.89 13.76
C TRP A 89 -19.44 -27.70 14.73
N LEU A 90 -20.64 -27.25 15.10
CA LEU A 90 -21.61 -28.05 15.84
C LEU A 90 -22.01 -29.28 15.05
N ASN A 91 -22.25 -29.12 13.75
CA ASN A 91 -22.58 -30.24 12.86
C ASN A 91 -21.40 -31.21 12.62
N HIS A 92 -20.16 -30.76 12.83
CA HIS A 92 -18.97 -31.54 12.52
C HIS A 92 -18.31 -32.19 13.75
N TYR A 93 -18.26 -31.48 14.88
CA TYR A 93 -17.58 -31.90 16.11
C TYR A 93 -18.57 -32.20 17.26
N GLY A 94 -19.86 -31.92 17.09
CA GLY A 94 -20.91 -32.20 18.07
C GLY A 94 -21.30 -31.00 18.94
N LYS A 95 -22.15 -31.26 19.94
CA LYS A 95 -22.79 -30.22 20.79
C LYS A 95 -21.82 -29.46 21.69
N THR A 96 -20.65 -30.02 21.95
CA THR A 96 -19.58 -29.38 22.73
C THR A 96 -18.27 -29.53 21.99
N PHE A 97 -17.63 -28.42 21.67
CA PHE A 97 -16.37 -28.43 20.92
C PHE A 97 -15.42 -27.32 21.36
N LEU A 98 -14.13 -27.54 21.13
CA LEU A 98 -13.06 -26.60 21.45
C LEU A 98 -12.75 -25.68 20.25
N GLN A 99 -12.78 -24.37 20.43
CA GLN A 99 -12.32 -23.40 19.42
C GLN A 99 -11.20 -22.50 19.94
N TRP A 100 -10.50 -21.81 19.04
CA TRP A 100 -9.37 -20.94 19.36
C TRP A 100 -9.60 -19.50 18.91
N TYR A 101 -9.62 -18.58 19.88
CA TYR A 101 -9.63 -17.14 19.63
C TYR A 101 -8.22 -16.59 19.84
N GLY A 102 -7.44 -16.48 18.76
CA GLY A 102 -6.00 -16.25 18.88
C GLY A 102 -5.33 -17.42 19.60
N MET A 103 -4.70 -17.16 20.75
CA MET A 103 -4.02 -18.17 21.58
C MET A 103 -4.90 -18.72 22.70
N GLU A 104 -6.13 -18.20 22.85
CA GLU A 104 -7.04 -18.57 23.93
C GLU A 104 -7.98 -19.67 23.49
N ALA A 105 -7.99 -20.76 24.27
CA ALA A 105 -8.93 -21.84 24.13
C ALA A 105 -10.31 -21.40 24.65
N GLN A 106 -11.34 -21.58 23.84
CA GLN A 106 -12.74 -21.33 24.21
C GLN A 106 -13.53 -22.62 24.03
N LEU A 107 -14.23 -23.02 25.08
CA LEU A 107 -15.15 -24.16 25.03
C LEU A 107 -16.52 -23.65 24.61
N VAL A 108 -17.04 -24.16 23.50
CA VAL A 108 -18.40 -23.86 23.02
C VAL A 108 -19.31 -24.98 23.50
N ILE A 109 -20.33 -24.62 24.27
CA ILE A 109 -21.31 -25.55 24.83
C ILE A 109 -22.68 -25.18 24.25
N THR A 110 -23.33 -26.13 23.60
CA THR A 110 -24.70 -25.97 23.07
C THR A 110 -25.70 -26.95 23.66
N ASP A 111 -25.24 -27.81 24.59
CA ASP A 111 -26.10 -28.72 25.35
C ASP A 111 -26.84 -27.95 26.47
N PRO A 112 -28.20 -27.93 26.46
CA PRO A 112 -29.00 -27.23 27.46
C PRO A 112 -28.71 -27.63 28.91
N GLU A 113 -28.39 -28.89 29.19
CA GLU A 113 -28.15 -29.33 30.58
C GLU A 113 -26.80 -28.83 31.11
N MET A 114 -25.73 -28.89 30.30
CA MET A 114 -24.45 -28.29 30.65
C MET A 114 -24.53 -26.76 30.72
N ILE A 115 -25.30 -26.12 29.84
CA ILE A 115 -25.56 -24.68 29.93
C ILE A 115 -26.24 -24.35 31.27
N LYS A 116 -27.29 -25.08 31.67
CA LYS A 116 -27.94 -24.90 32.97
C LYS A 116 -26.93 -25.03 34.10
N GLU A 117 -26.07 -26.04 34.08
CA GLU A 117 -25.04 -26.24 35.10
C GLU A 117 -24.08 -25.04 35.20
N VAL A 118 -23.57 -24.54 34.07
CA VAL A 118 -22.70 -23.35 34.00
C VAL A 118 -23.42 -22.10 34.54
N PHE A 119 -24.70 -21.91 34.22
CA PHE A 119 -25.47 -20.75 34.69
C PHE A 119 -25.92 -20.86 36.16
N HIS A 120 -25.98 -22.08 36.73
CA HIS A 120 -26.28 -22.31 38.16
C HIS A 120 -25.02 -22.36 39.04
N ASP A 121 -23.82 -22.27 38.44
CA ASP A 121 -22.56 -22.30 39.17
C ASP A 121 -22.45 -21.13 40.16
N ARG A 122 -22.53 -21.47 41.46
CA ARG A 122 -22.33 -20.52 42.56
C ARG A 122 -20.86 -20.35 42.95
N GLN A 123 -19.98 -21.23 42.46
CA GLN A 123 -18.55 -21.24 42.81
C GLN A 123 -17.70 -20.31 41.92
N LYS A 124 -18.30 -19.68 40.89
CA LYS A 124 -17.65 -18.73 39.97
C LYS A 124 -16.47 -19.34 39.19
N ASN A 125 -16.57 -20.63 38.87
CA ASN A 125 -15.57 -21.36 38.10
C ASN A 125 -15.53 -20.90 36.62
N TYR A 126 -16.58 -20.23 36.14
CA TYR A 126 -16.72 -19.74 34.77
C TYR A 126 -16.82 -18.20 34.72
N PRO A 127 -15.69 -17.46 34.68
CA PRO A 127 -15.71 -16.00 34.59
C PRO A 127 -16.20 -15.52 33.22
N LYS A 128 -16.82 -14.33 33.17
CA LYS A 128 -17.21 -13.68 31.91
C LYS A 128 -15.98 -13.41 31.06
N ALA A 129 -16.15 -13.51 29.74
CA ALA A 129 -15.10 -13.17 28.79
C ALA A 129 -14.70 -11.69 28.94
N LYS A 130 -13.38 -11.41 28.91
CA LYS A 130 -12.87 -10.04 28.87
C LYS A 130 -13.23 -9.42 27.52
N LEU A 131 -14.10 -8.42 27.54
CA LEU A 131 -14.44 -7.61 26.37
C LEU A 131 -13.22 -6.80 25.92
N ASP A 132 -13.15 -6.50 24.62
CA ASP A 132 -12.10 -5.62 24.10
C ASP A 132 -12.26 -4.17 24.63
N ASP A 133 -11.18 -3.38 24.56
CA ASP A 133 -11.14 -1.99 25.07
C ASP A 133 -12.19 -1.08 24.40
N HIS A 134 -12.63 -1.42 23.18
CA HIS A 134 -13.59 -0.64 22.41
C HIS A 134 -15.03 -0.87 22.90
N LEU A 135 -15.37 -2.13 23.21
CA LEU A 135 -16.66 -2.52 23.80
C LEU A 135 -16.74 -2.13 25.29
N LEU A 136 -15.61 -2.16 26.02
CA LEU A 136 -15.53 -1.63 27.39
C LEU A 136 -15.80 -0.11 27.45
N ARG A 137 -15.40 0.65 26.42
CA ARG A 137 -15.75 2.08 26.32
C ARG A 137 -17.22 2.33 26.04
N ILE A 138 -17.87 1.45 25.26
CA ILE A 138 -19.29 1.57 24.91
C ILE A 138 -20.19 1.12 26.07
N PHE A 139 -19.90 -0.04 26.66
CA PHE A 139 -20.73 -0.64 27.71
C PHE A 139 -20.30 -0.24 29.12
N GLY A 140 -19.19 0.48 29.26
CA GLY A 140 -18.64 0.93 30.54
C GLY A 140 -18.41 -0.23 31.51
N ASN A 141 -18.52 0.05 32.81
CA ASN A 141 -18.55 -0.96 33.87
C ASN A 141 -20.00 -1.40 34.20
N GLY A 142 -20.87 -1.52 33.19
CA GLY A 142 -22.28 -1.88 33.33
C GLY A 142 -22.54 -3.37 33.60
N LEU A 143 -23.80 -3.81 33.55
CA LEU A 143 -24.22 -5.18 33.89
C LEU A 143 -23.54 -6.26 33.02
N VAL A 144 -23.22 -5.94 31.77
CA VAL A 144 -22.62 -6.86 30.80
C VAL A 144 -21.13 -7.08 31.10
N THR A 145 -20.43 -6.05 31.58
CA THR A 145 -18.97 -6.03 31.77
C THR A 145 -18.52 -6.21 33.22
N SER A 146 -19.39 -5.92 34.20
CA SER A 146 -19.08 -6.04 35.63
C SER A 146 -19.26 -7.46 36.16
N GLU A 147 -18.48 -7.79 37.19
CA GLU A 147 -18.57 -9.01 37.99
C GLU A 147 -18.62 -8.68 39.49
N GLY A 148 -18.89 -9.70 40.32
CA GLY A 148 -18.88 -9.56 41.78
C GLY A 148 -19.93 -8.59 42.32
N GLU A 149 -19.58 -7.83 43.35
CA GLU A 149 -20.50 -6.91 44.04
C GLU A 149 -21.04 -5.80 43.12
N ARG A 150 -20.22 -5.28 42.20
CA ARG A 150 -20.66 -4.25 41.25
C ARG A 150 -21.75 -4.79 40.32
N TRP A 151 -21.61 -6.03 39.87
CA TRP A 151 -22.64 -6.67 39.07
C TRP A 151 -23.91 -6.92 39.90
N ALA A 152 -23.78 -7.43 41.13
CA ALA A 152 -24.92 -7.70 42.01
C ALA A 152 -25.73 -6.42 42.29
N LYS A 153 -25.04 -5.30 42.56
CA LYS A 153 -25.67 -3.98 42.75
C LYS A 153 -26.36 -3.49 41.47
N SER A 154 -25.68 -3.59 40.32
CA SER A 154 -26.23 -3.19 39.02
C SER A 154 -27.44 -4.05 38.60
N ARG A 155 -27.42 -5.35 38.91
CA ARG A 155 -28.52 -6.28 38.64
C ARG A 155 -29.75 -5.96 39.49
N LYS A 156 -29.55 -5.66 40.77
CA LYS A 156 -30.64 -5.31 41.69
C LYS A 156 -31.36 -4.03 41.24
N ILE A 157 -30.61 -3.05 40.73
CA ILE A 157 -31.15 -1.82 40.16
C ILE A 157 -31.90 -2.11 38.85
N ALA A 158 -31.30 -2.88 37.94
CA ALA A 158 -31.93 -3.24 36.66
C ALA A 158 -33.24 -4.03 36.86
N ASN A 159 -33.29 -4.96 37.82
CA ASN A 159 -34.47 -5.77 38.12
C ASN A 159 -35.72 -4.93 38.41
N TYR A 160 -35.59 -3.69 38.90
CA TYR A 160 -36.72 -2.81 39.15
C TYR A 160 -37.37 -2.30 37.84
N ALA A 161 -36.55 -2.02 36.83
CA ALA A 161 -37.01 -1.61 35.50
C ALA A 161 -37.61 -2.78 34.69
N PHE A 162 -37.17 -4.01 34.97
CA PHE A 162 -37.68 -5.24 34.35
C PHE A 162 -38.72 -5.98 35.21
N HIS A 163 -39.26 -5.33 36.24
CA HIS A 163 -40.36 -5.88 37.03
C HIS A 163 -41.65 -5.90 36.20
N GLY A 164 -42.54 -6.87 36.44
CA GLY A 164 -43.74 -7.08 35.61
C GLY A 164 -44.62 -5.84 35.44
N ASP A 165 -44.75 -5.02 36.49
CA ASP A 165 -45.55 -3.79 36.46
C ASP A 165 -44.85 -2.64 35.71
N SER A 166 -43.52 -2.55 35.80
CA SER A 166 -42.70 -1.61 35.01
C SER A 166 -42.72 -1.96 33.52
N LEU A 167 -42.66 -3.26 33.19
CA LEU A 167 -42.76 -3.76 31.82
C LEU A 167 -44.15 -3.52 31.23
N LYS A 168 -45.23 -3.70 32.01
CA LYS A 168 -46.60 -3.38 31.55
C LYS A 168 -46.74 -1.93 31.09
N ASN A 169 -46.06 -0.99 31.75
CA ASN A 169 -46.06 0.42 31.36
C ASN A 169 -45.23 0.70 30.09
N MET A 170 -44.29 -0.18 29.74
CA MET A 170 -43.49 -0.08 28.51
C MET A 170 -44.13 -0.76 27.30
N ILE A 171 -45.03 -1.73 27.52
CA ILE A 171 -45.71 -2.49 26.46
C ILE A 171 -46.46 -1.56 25.47
N PRO A 172 -47.25 -0.56 25.90
CA PRO A 172 -47.92 0.34 24.98
C PRO A 172 -46.94 1.11 24.09
N ALA A 173 -45.85 1.63 24.66
CA ALA A 173 -44.81 2.33 23.91
C ALA A 173 -44.05 1.41 22.94
N MET A 174 -43.83 0.14 23.30
CA MET A 174 -43.23 -0.85 22.41
C MET A 174 -44.16 -1.25 21.27
N ILE A 175 -45.46 -1.38 21.54
CA ILE A 175 -46.50 -1.63 20.53
C ILE A 175 -46.63 -0.42 19.60
N GLU A 176 -46.60 0.79 20.15
CA GLU A 176 -46.63 2.05 19.39
C GLU A 176 -45.36 2.23 18.54
N CYS A 177 -44.17 1.91 19.05
CA CYS A 177 -42.91 1.87 18.29
C CYS A 177 -42.93 0.83 17.17
N ALA A 178 -43.50 -0.35 17.44
CA ALA A 178 -43.66 -1.39 16.43
C ALA A 178 -44.68 -0.97 15.36
N ALA A 179 -45.80 -0.36 15.76
CA ALA A 179 -46.82 0.16 14.88
C ALA A 179 -46.28 1.32 14.02
N THR A 180 -45.52 2.25 14.61
CA THR A 180 -44.86 3.34 13.87
C THR A 180 -43.72 2.84 12.98
N MET A 181 -42.98 1.78 13.34
CA MET A 181 -42.04 1.14 12.40
C MET A 181 -42.74 0.44 11.23
N ILE A 182 -43.97 -0.05 11.44
CA ILE A 182 -44.79 -0.68 10.39
C ILE A 182 -45.48 0.38 9.51
N GLU A 183 -45.91 1.51 10.09
CA GLU A 183 -46.58 2.61 9.39
C GLU A 183 -45.62 3.62 8.76
N SER A 184 -44.41 3.77 9.32
CA SER A 184 -43.36 4.57 8.70
C SER A 184 -42.83 3.81 7.48
N LYS A 185 -43.35 4.20 6.31
CA LYS A 185 -42.69 3.99 5.03
C LYS A 185 -41.26 4.54 5.13
N ILE A 186 -40.31 3.68 5.49
CA ILE A 186 -38.87 3.92 5.39
C ILE A 186 -38.55 4.02 3.90
N PHE A 187 -38.88 5.15 3.28
CA PHE A 187 -38.30 5.78 2.08
C PHE A 187 -39.21 6.97 1.69
N LYS A 188 -39.05 8.13 2.33
CA LYS A 188 -38.72 9.40 1.65
C LYS A 188 -38.67 10.65 2.56
N SER A 189 -37.66 11.46 2.24
CA SER A 189 -37.43 12.92 2.36
C SER A 189 -37.36 13.63 3.72
N LYS A 190 -36.14 14.16 3.96
CA LYS A 190 -35.74 15.55 4.28
C LYS A 190 -36.72 16.47 5.05
N ASP A 191 -36.15 17.00 6.13
CA ASP A 191 -36.55 18.11 6.99
C ASP A 191 -37.71 17.81 7.93
N ASP A 192 -37.42 17.53 9.21
CA ASP A 192 -38.33 18.02 10.25
C ASP A 192 -37.72 18.15 11.65
N VAL A 193 -38.19 19.19 12.32
CA VAL A 193 -37.73 19.91 13.52
C VAL A 193 -37.93 19.13 14.84
N GLU A 194 -38.25 17.83 14.75
CA GLU A 194 -38.66 17.02 15.89
C GLU A 194 -37.47 16.41 16.67
N GLY A 195 -36.29 16.31 16.04
CA GLY A 195 -35.05 15.83 16.66
C GLY A 195 -34.48 16.78 17.72
N GLU A 196 -34.48 18.09 17.48
CA GLU A 196 -33.93 19.10 18.42
C GLU A 196 -34.78 19.23 19.70
N ARG A 197 -36.08 18.90 19.64
CA ARG A 197 -36.99 18.97 20.79
C ARG A 197 -36.78 17.82 21.78
N LEU A 198 -36.28 16.68 21.31
CA LEU A 198 -35.99 15.51 22.14
C LEU A 198 -34.64 15.64 22.86
N GLU A 199 -33.65 16.24 22.21
CA GLU A 199 -32.31 16.44 22.76
C GLU A 199 -32.33 17.39 23.98
N LYS A 200 -33.11 18.47 23.90
CA LYS A 200 -33.25 19.45 24.98
C LYS A 200 -33.90 18.87 26.26
N ARG A 201 -34.84 17.92 26.11
CA ARG A 201 -35.48 17.23 27.24
C ARG A 201 -34.56 16.21 27.91
N MET A 202 -33.60 15.65 27.18
CA MET A 202 -32.62 14.71 27.76
C MET A 202 -31.53 15.44 28.55
N GLU A 203 -31.14 16.65 28.13
CA GLU A 203 -30.18 17.47 28.87
C GLU A 203 -30.71 17.95 30.23
N GLU A 204 -31.99 18.35 30.30
CA GLU A 204 -32.64 18.75 31.56
C GLU A 204 -32.72 17.60 32.57
N TRP A 205 -33.04 16.40 32.10
CA TRP A 205 -33.10 15.19 32.94
C TRP A 205 -31.72 14.73 33.44
N PHE A 206 -30.67 14.92 32.64
CA PHE A 206 -29.30 14.56 33.03
C PHE A 206 -28.73 15.45 34.14
N MET A 207 -29.11 16.73 34.17
CA MET A 207 -28.62 17.68 35.18
C MET A 207 -29.23 17.46 36.57
N GLU A 208 -30.47 16.96 36.66
CA GLU A 208 -31.08 16.58 37.95
C GLU A 208 -30.38 15.37 38.60
N ILE A 209 -29.90 14.42 37.80
CA ILE A 209 -29.22 13.21 38.29
C ILE A 209 -27.82 13.53 38.86
N ILE A 210 -27.14 14.54 38.31
CA ILE A 210 -25.81 14.96 38.80
C ILE A 210 -25.94 15.63 40.17
N LYS A 211 -26.94 16.50 40.36
CA LYS A 211 -27.20 17.17 41.65
C LYS A 211 -27.54 16.20 42.78
N SER A 212 -28.19 15.08 42.47
CA SER A 212 -28.57 14.04 43.45
C SER A 212 -27.40 13.19 43.95
N ARG A 213 -26.23 13.20 43.30
CA ARG A 213 -25.12 12.26 43.58
C ARG A 213 -23.90 12.88 44.27
N GLU A 214 -23.73 14.19 44.28
CA GLU A 214 -22.64 14.85 45.01
C GLU A 214 -22.83 14.82 46.53
N GLU A 215 -24.06 14.75 47.04
CA GLU A 215 -24.35 14.66 48.48
C GLU A 215 -24.03 13.30 49.12
N LYS A 216 -23.85 12.24 48.32
CA LYS A 216 -23.61 10.87 48.84
C LYS A 216 -22.16 10.42 48.81
N PHE A 217 -21.25 11.22 48.26
CA PHE A 217 -19.83 10.87 48.13
C PHE A 217 -18.94 11.42 49.26
N MET A 218 -19.51 12.17 50.22
CA MET A 218 -18.77 12.78 51.33
C MET A 218 -18.70 11.94 52.62
N ASN A 219 -19.29 10.74 52.69
CA ASN A 219 -19.40 9.95 53.93
C ASN A 219 -18.85 8.51 53.80
N GLY A 220 -17.68 8.25 54.43
CA GLY A 220 -17.21 6.94 54.96
C GLY A 220 -16.51 5.99 53.97
N GLU A 221 -15.18 5.82 53.98
CA GLU A 221 -14.33 4.98 54.87
C GLU A 221 -14.50 3.46 54.61
N ALA A 222 -13.52 2.69 54.10
CA ALA A 222 -12.17 2.31 54.57
C ALA A 222 -12.14 0.90 55.19
N GLU A 223 -11.01 0.20 54.96
CA GLU A 223 -10.47 -1.00 55.63
C GLU A 223 -10.57 -2.39 55.00
N GLY A 224 -9.44 -3.10 55.06
CA GLY A 224 -9.26 -4.50 54.68
C GLY A 224 -7.81 -4.86 54.35
N ALA A 225 -6.84 -4.45 55.16
CA ALA A 225 -5.44 -4.88 55.07
C ALA A 225 -5.10 -5.82 56.23
N ALA A 226 -4.89 -7.11 55.93
CA ALA A 226 -4.01 -8.00 56.68
C ALA A 226 -3.91 -9.33 55.94
N THR A 227 -2.70 -9.76 55.56
CA THR A 227 -2.09 -11.05 55.94
C THR A 227 -0.81 -11.22 55.12
N GLN A 228 0.33 -11.19 55.79
CA GLN A 228 1.66 -11.42 55.22
C GLN A 228 2.38 -12.41 56.14
N ARG A 229 2.98 -13.47 55.60
CA ARG A 229 4.28 -14.04 56.02
C ARG A 229 4.65 -15.30 55.24
N ASN A 230 5.75 -15.19 54.47
CA ASN A 230 6.92 -16.09 54.44
C ASN A 230 7.63 -15.94 53.08
N ALA A 231 8.76 -15.20 53.04
CA ALA A 231 9.63 -15.10 51.88
C ALA A 231 11.09 -15.29 52.35
N THR A 232 11.83 -16.19 51.69
CA THR A 232 13.24 -16.48 51.99
C THR A 232 14.17 -15.35 51.49
N MET A 233 15.41 -15.24 51.96
CA MET A 233 16.34 -14.17 51.55
C MET A 233 16.61 -14.16 50.02
N GLU A 234 16.58 -15.33 49.37
CA GLU A 234 16.63 -15.46 47.90
C GLU A 234 15.35 -14.98 47.22
N ASP A 235 14.18 -15.21 47.81
CA ASP A 235 12.92 -14.61 47.34
C ASP A 235 12.95 -13.09 47.52
N VAL A 236 13.51 -12.58 48.62
CA VAL A 236 13.68 -11.15 48.86
C VAL A 236 14.63 -10.56 47.81
N MET A 237 15.73 -11.23 47.48
CA MET A 237 16.69 -10.74 46.48
C MET A 237 16.15 -10.83 45.05
N SER A 238 15.47 -11.93 44.69
CA SER A 238 14.78 -12.13 43.41
C SER A 238 13.61 -11.16 43.23
N ASN A 239 12.82 -10.93 44.29
CA ASN A 239 11.75 -9.94 44.29
C ASN A 239 12.31 -8.53 44.24
N THR A 240 13.44 -8.24 44.90
CA THR A 240 14.11 -6.94 44.84
C THR A 240 14.62 -6.66 43.42
N ILE A 241 15.31 -7.61 42.79
CA ILE A 241 15.74 -7.51 41.38
C ILE A 241 14.54 -7.39 40.45
N SER A 242 13.47 -8.17 40.66
CA SER A 242 12.24 -8.09 39.88
C SER A 242 11.55 -6.74 40.05
N VAL A 243 11.53 -6.17 41.26
CA VAL A 243 11.02 -4.83 41.55
C VAL A 243 11.87 -3.77 40.87
N PHE A 244 13.20 -3.87 40.89
CA PHE A 244 14.08 -2.94 40.16
C PHE A 244 13.94 -3.05 38.65
N LEU A 245 13.70 -4.26 38.12
CA LEU A 245 13.54 -4.51 36.69
C LEU A 245 12.15 -4.04 36.23
N ILE A 246 11.10 -4.30 37.02
CA ILE A 246 9.76 -3.74 36.83
C ILE A 246 9.82 -2.22 36.94
N ALA A 247 10.48 -1.65 37.95
CA ALA A 247 10.66 -0.21 38.10
C ALA A 247 11.43 0.38 36.92
N SER A 248 12.45 -0.29 36.39
CA SER A 248 13.19 0.15 35.20
C SER A 248 12.32 0.09 33.93
N VAL A 249 11.50 -0.94 33.78
CA VAL A 249 10.52 -1.05 32.69
C VAL A 249 9.44 0.01 32.81
N VAL A 250 8.91 0.22 34.01
CA VAL A 250 7.90 1.25 34.33
C VAL A 250 8.48 2.64 34.10
N LEU A 251 9.70 2.94 34.55
CA LEU A 251 10.42 4.18 34.25
C LEU A 251 10.68 4.32 32.75
N GLY A 252 10.97 3.24 32.04
CA GLY A 252 11.08 3.21 30.58
C GLY A 252 9.76 3.55 29.88
N ILE A 253 8.65 2.98 30.35
CA ILE A 253 7.29 3.27 29.88
C ILE A 253 6.92 4.72 30.19
N PHE A 254 7.21 5.22 31.40
CA PHE A 254 6.97 6.62 31.76
C PHE A 254 7.78 7.57 30.91
N LYS A 255 9.08 7.32 30.69
CA LYS A 255 9.91 8.12 29.77
C LYS A 255 9.40 8.06 28.33
N LEU A 256 8.86 6.91 27.91
CA LEU A 256 8.27 6.74 26.59
C LEU A 256 6.94 7.51 26.46
N LEU A 257 6.05 7.43 27.46
CA LEU A 257 4.80 8.17 27.50
C LEU A 257 5.04 9.68 27.62
N ASP A 258 6.01 10.09 28.44
CA ASP A 258 6.41 11.49 28.55
C ASP A 258 6.89 12.03 27.21
N LYS A 259 7.74 11.28 26.50
CA LYS A 259 8.23 11.67 25.17
C LYS A 259 7.15 11.61 24.08
N LEU A 260 6.31 10.57 24.05
CA LEU A 260 5.36 10.33 22.97
C LEU A 260 4.01 11.03 23.17
N TRP A 261 3.66 11.40 24.39
CA TRP A 261 2.35 11.95 24.74
C TRP A 261 2.49 13.28 25.46
N TRP A 262 3.22 13.32 26.58
CA TRP A 262 3.15 14.45 27.49
C TRP A 262 3.91 15.69 27.01
N THR A 263 5.13 15.51 26.51
CA THR A 263 5.96 16.57 25.95
C THR A 263 5.29 17.25 24.75
N PRO A 264 4.75 16.52 23.74
CA PRO A 264 3.97 17.15 22.66
C PRO A 264 2.79 17.99 23.15
N ILE A 265 1.98 17.46 24.07
CA ILE A 265 0.81 18.19 24.59
C ILE A 265 1.24 19.44 25.37
N LYS A 266 2.31 19.36 26.17
CA LYS A 266 2.85 20.50 26.91
C LYS A 266 3.32 21.60 25.96
N ILE A 267 4.08 21.25 24.91
CA ILE A 267 4.53 22.19 23.89
C ILE A 267 3.33 22.80 23.15
N GLN A 268 2.33 21.99 22.78
CA GLN A 268 1.12 22.51 22.10
C GLN A 268 0.35 23.50 22.98
N ARG A 269 0.20 23.22 24.28
CA ARG A 269 -0.43 24.13 25.24
C ARG A 269 0.37 25.40 25.44
N PHE A 270 1.70 25.27 25.58
CA PHE A 270 2.60 26.41 25.71
C PHE A 270 2.49 27.33 24.48
N MET A 271 2.55 26.78 23.27
CA MET A 271 2.43 27.55 22.03
C MET A 271 1.06 28.23 21.90
N ARG A 272 -0.03 27.54 22.27
CA ARG A 272 -1.37 28.15 22.35
C ARG A 272 -1.46 29.29 23.34
N SER A 273 -0.78 29.21 24.49
CA SER A 273 -0.73 30.31 25.47
C SER A 273 0.01 31.55 24.94
N GLN A 274 0.89 31.38 23.95
CA GLN A 274 1.58 32.46 23.22
C GLN A 274 0.79 32.95 22.00
N GLY A 275 -0.46 32.52 21.82
CA GLY A 275 -1.30 32.89 20.68
C GLY A 275 -1.00 32.13 19.38
N ILE A 276 -0.04 31.18 19.39
CA ILE A 276 0.33 30.40 18.20
C ILE A 276 -0.55 29.16 18.11
N GLN A 277 -1.42 29.12 17.10
CA GLN A 277 -2.31 28.00 16.84
C GLN A 277 -1.67 26.95 15.92
N GLY A 278 -2.40 25.88 15.61
CA GLY A 278 -1.94 24.82 14.73
C GLY A 278 -2.77 23.55 14.85
N PRO A 279 -2.61 22.62 13.88
CA PRO A 279 -3.28 21.33 13.92
C PRO A 279 -2.95 20.55 15.20
N SER A 280 -3.95 19.83 15.72
CA SER A 280 -3.77 19.05 16.95
C SER A 280 -2.78 17.92 16.77
N TYR A 281 -1.95 17.67 17.79
CA TYR A 281 -1.03 16.54 17.83
C TYR A 281 -1.81 15.21 17.87
N ASN A 282 -1.51 14.29 16.95
CA ASN A 282 -1.96 12.91 17.04
C ASN A 282 -0.86 12.01 17.61
N PHE A 283 -1.22 11.13 18.53
CA PHE A 283 -0.26 10.25 19.21
C PHE A 283 0.62 9.48 18.23
N ILE A 284 1.94 9.53 18.46
CA ILE A 284 3.02 8.96 17.64
C ILE A 284 3.18 9.63 16.27
N GLN A 285 2.10 9.78 15.51
CA GLN A 285 2.17 10.19 14.10
C GLN A 285 2.27 11.70 13.88
N GLY A 286 1.86 12.51 14.86
CA GLY A 286 1.70 13.95 14.71
C GLY A 286 0.72 14.29 13.60
N ASN A 287 1.09 15.21 12.71
CA ASN A 287 0.33 15.52 11.50
C ASN A 287 0.93 14.89 10.25
N THR A 288 2.01 14.11 10.37
CA THR A 288 2.76 13.56 9.23
C THR A 288 1.88 12.86 8.20
N ARG A 289 0.89 12.08 8.67
CA ARG A 289 -0.05 11.35 7.80
C ARG A 289 -0.97 12.30 7.03
N GLU A 290 -1.47 13.35 7.69
CA GLU A 290 -2.30 14.37 7.07
C GLU A 290 -1.48 15.21 6.07
N MET A 291 -0.26 15.60 6.44
CA MET A 291 0.67 16.32 5.55
C MET A 291 0.96 15.51 4.29
N TYR A 292 1.21 14.21 4.46
CA TYR A 292 1.39 13.29 3.34
C TYR A 292 0.12 13.20 2.49
N SER A 293 -1.05 13.05 3.11
CA SER A 293 -2.34 13.00 2.40
C SER A 293 -2.61 14.28 1.59
N LYS A 294 -2.51 15.46 2.20
CA LYS A 294 -2.66 16.76 1.52
C LYS A 294 -1.64 16.91 0.39
N ARG A 295 -0.40 16.45 0.59
CA ARG A 295 0.61 16.40 -0.48
C ARG A 295 0.17 15.50 -1.63
N MET A 296 -0.32 14.30 -1.36
CA MET A 296 -0.81 13.39 -2.39
C MET A 296 -2.03 13.95 -3.13
N ILE A 297 -2.96 14.60 -2.42
CA ILE A 297 -4.16 15.23 -3.00
C ILE A 297 -3.78 16.42 -3.89
N ALA A 298 -2.96 17.36 -3.39
CA ALA A 298 -2.50 18.47 -4.21
C ALA A 298 -1.60 17.99 -5.36
N MET A 299 -0.87 16.89 -5.16
CA MET A 299 -0.14 16.21 -6.24
C MET A 299 -1.01 15.59 -7.31
N ALA A 300 -2.25 15.26 -6.98
CA ALA A 300 -3.25 14.73 -7.90
C ALA A 300 -4.21 15.79 -8.46
N SER A 301 -4.21 17.02 -7.92
CA SER A 301 -5.13 18.09 -8.32
C SER A 301 -4.52 18.95 -9.45
N PRO A 302 -5.32 19.42 -10.42
CA PRO A 302 -4.87 20.35 -11.45
C PRO A 302 -4.45 21.69 -10.82
N ILE A 303 -3.53 22.41 -11.47
CA ILE A 303 -3.19 23.80 -11.12
C ILE A 303 -3.14 24.60 -12.42
N ASP A 304 -3.71 25.80 -12.40
CA ASP A 304 -3.65 26.73 -13.53
C ASP A 304 -2.21 27.19 -13.80
N LEU A 305 -1.97 27.68 -15.02
CA LEU A 305 -0.72 28.37 -15.37
C LEU A 305 -0.60 29.66 -14.55
N SER A 306 -0.03 29.52 -13.35
CA SER A 306 0.09 30.59 -12.37
C SER A 306 1.43 30.50 -11.66
N HIS A 307 1.98 31.67 -11.31
CA HIS A 307 3.14 31.76 -10.43
C HIS A 307 2.82 31.35 -8.97
N ARG A 308 1.54 31.12 -8.63
CA ARG A 308 1.09 30.72 -7.28
C ARG A 308 1.25 29.22 -7.05
N ILE A 309 2.49 28.77 -6.89
CA ILE A 309 2.82 27.35 -6.75
C ILE A 309 2.72 26.82 -5.30
N LEU A 310 2.59 27.69 -4.30
CA LEU A 310 2.60 27.28 -2.88
C LEU A 310 1.52 26.24 -2.51
N PRO A 311 0.24 26.37 -2.95
CA PRO A 311 -0.79 25.36 -2.71
C PRO A 311 -0.43 23.98 -3.27
N ARG A 312 0.52 23.93 -4.20
CA ARG A 312 0.94 22.72 -4.90
C ARG A 312 2.19 22.10 -4.30
N VAL A 313 3.18 22.93 -3.94
CA VAL A 313 4.48 22.48 -3.42
C VAL A 313 4.40 22.18 -1.92
N LEU A 314 3.70 23.02 -1.16
CA LEU A 314 3.51 22.89 0.28
C LEU A 314 2.01 23.01 0.64
N PRO A 315 1.16 22.06 0.19
CA PRO A 315 -0.30 22.16 0.33
C PRO A 315 -0.79 22.21 1.77
N HIS A 316 -0.15 21.45 2.67
CA HIS A 316 -0.49 21.47 4.09
C HIS A 316 -0.16 22.84 4.70
N THR A 317 1.01 23.40 4.36
CA THR A 317 1.38 24.76 4.78
C THR A 317 0.40 25.78 4.24
N HIS A 318 0.04 25.72 2.95
CA HIS A 318 -0.93 26.63 2.36
C HIS A 318 -2.31 26.56 3.04
N SER A 319 -2.83 25.34 3.26
CA SER A 319 -4.08 25.11 4.01
C SER A 319 -3.99 25.71 5.41
N TRP A 320 -2.95 25.37 6.16
CA TRP A 320 -2.82 25.74 7.56
C TRP A 320 -2.48 27.22 7.79
N LEU A 321 -1.90 27.89 6.79
CA LEU A 321 -1.80 29.36 6.80
C LEU A 321 -3.18 30.02 6.80
N ASN A 322 -4.14 29.45 6.08
CA ASN A 322 -5.51 29.94 6.05
C ASN A 322 -6.26 29.54 7.34
N ASP A 323 -6.04 28.32 7.82
CA ASP A 323 -6.79 27.75 8.96
C ASP A 323 -6.30 28.30 10.32
N TYR A 324 -5.00 28.54 10.49
CA TYR A 324 -4.37 28.85 11.78
C TYR A 324 -3.58 30.17 11.79
N GLY A 325 -3.48 30.86 10.66
CA GLY A 325 -2.77 32.13 10.53
C GLY A 325 -1.31 32.00 10.08
N ARG A 326 -0.62 33.15 10.04
CA ARG A 326 0.73 33.29 9.43
C ARG A 326 1.80 32.43 10.10
N ASN A 327 1.69 32.20 11.41
CA ASN A 327 2.60 31.34 12.15
C ASN A 327 1.81 30.26 12.87
N PHE A 328 2.24 29.02 12.75
CA PHE A 328 1.54 27.89 13.36
C PHE A 328 2.50 26.75 13.72
N VAL A 329 2.08 25.91 14.65
CA VAL A 329 2.84 24.71 15.04
C VAL A 329 2.29 23.49 14.31
N GLN A 330 3.18 22.73 13.67
CA GLN A 330 2.88 21.43 13.07
C GLN A 330 3.74 20.31 13.68
N TRP A 331 3.34 19.07 13.49
CA TRP A 331 3.98 17.92 14.14
C TRP A 331 4.50 16.89 13.13
N PHE A 332 5.82 16.67 13.12
CA PHE A 332 6.45 15.56 12.39
C PHE A 332 6.73 14.41 13.35
N GLY A 333 5.80 13.46 13.40
CA GLY A 333 5.79 12.46 14.46
C GLY A 333 5.62 13.17 15.79
N THR A 334 6.57 13.01 16.71
CA THR A 334 6.58 13.68 18.02
C THR A 334 7.29 15.02 18.04
N ASP A 335 7.92 15.40 16.93
CA ASP A 335 8.75 16.61 16.86
C ASP A 335 7.87 17.80 16.47
N ALA A 336 7.85 18.83 17.33
CA ALA A 336 7.14 20.07 17.08
C ALA A 336 7.95 20.97 16.13
N HIS A 337 7.29 21.49 15.10
CA HIS A 337 7.87 22.40 14.13
C HIS A 337 7.05 23.69 14.12
N LEU A 338 7.67 24.80 14.50
CA LEU A 338 7.09 26.12 14.32
C LEU A 338 7.31 26.58 12.88
N VAL A 339 6.22 26.85 12.17
CA VAL A 339 6.24 27.45 10.85
C VAL A 339 6.08 28.96 11.03
N ILE A 340 7.05 29.72 10.51
CA ILE A 340 7.03 31.18 10.49
C ILE A 340 6.94 31.65 9.04
N THR A 341 6.05 32.60 8.75
CA THR A 341 5.95 33.21 7.41
C THR A 341 6.13 34.72 7.40
N GLU A 342 6.22 35.35 8.58
CA GLU A 342 6.44 36.78 8.72
C GLU A 342 7.91 37.14 8.40
N PRO A 343 8.15 38.05 7.43
CA PRO A 343 9.50 38.42 7.00
C PRO A 343 10.40 38.90 8.14
N GLU A 344 9.85 39.62 9.12
CA GLU A 344 10.57 40.18 10.26
C GLU A 344 11.09 39.06 11.18
N MET A 345 10.24 38.09 11.51
CA MET A 345 10.64 36.91 12.30
C MET A 345 11.62 36.02 11.54
N ILE A 346 11.40 35.82 10.24
CA ILE A 346 12.34 35.09 9.38
C ILE A 346 13.70 35.79 9.40
N LYS A 347 13.73 37.12 9.26
CA LYS A 347 14.95 37.92 9.31
C LYS A 347 15.63 37.83 10.67
N GLU A 348 14.88 37.84 11.77
CA GLU A 348 15.42 37.68 13.13
C GLU A 348 16.07 36.31 13.31
N VAL A 349 15.36 35.23 12.96
CA VAL A 349 15.85 33.85 13.05
C VAL A 349 17.09 33.64 12.16
N LEU A 350 17.10 34.19 10.94
CA LEU A 350 18.23 34.04 10.02
C LEU A 350 19.44 34.91 10.39
N ASN A 351 19.25 36.00 11.15
CA ASN A 351 20.33 36.87 11.63
C ASN A 351 20.73 36.63 13.09
N ASP A 352 20.17 35.60 13.73
CA ASP A 352 20.44 35.26 15.11
C ASP A 352 21.93 34.95 15.35
N ARG A 353 22.62 35.91 15.99
CA ARG A 353 24.03 35.77 16.35
C ARG A 353 24.25 34.90 17.58
N GLN A 354 23.24 34.73 18.42
CA GLN A 354 23.30 33.95 19.64
C GLN A 354 23.15 32.44 19.38
N LYS A 355 22.74 32.04 18.16
CA LYS A 355 22.59 30.65 17.70
C LYS A 355 21.55 29.85 18.50
N ASN A 356 20.53 30.54 18.98
CA ASN A 356 19.33 30.00 19.62
C ASN A 356 18.52 29.11 18.65
N PHE A 357 18.65 29.34 17.34
CA PHE A 357 17.96 28.56 16.29
C PHE A 357 18.94 27.69 15.48
N PRO A 358 19.42 26.55 16.03
CA PRO A 358 20.31 25.67 15.30
C PRO A 358 19.60 25.02 14.11
N LYS A 359 20.36 24.70 13.05
CA LYS A 359 19.82 23.98 11.90
C LYS A 359 19.17 22.66 12.34
N ALA A 360 18.08 22.28 11.70
CA ALA A 360 17.47 20.99 11.91
C ALA A 360 18.49 19.87 11.60
N LYS A 361 18.61 18.88 12.50
CA LYS A 361 19.44 17.70 12.25
C LYS A 361 18.79 16.89 11.14
N LEU A 362 19.44 16.83 9.97
CA LEU A 362 19.02 15.91 8.92
C LEU A 362 19.07 14.47 9.48
N GLN A 363 18.08 13.65 9.16
CA GLN A 363 17.97 12.28 9.64
C GLN A 363 18.06 11.29 8.47
N GLY A 364 18.39 10.03 8.79
CA GLY A 364 18.35 8.94 7.82
C GLY A 364 19.41 9.05 6.71
N HIS A 365 19.03 8.75 5.47
CA HIS A 365 19.94 8.62 4.34
C HIS A 365 20.65 9.92 3.96
N ILE A 366 19.93 11.03 4.08
CA ILE A 366 20.45 12.38 3.81
C ILE A 366 21.66 12.64 4.71
N HIS A 367 21.51 12.53 6.04
CA HIS A 367 22.65 12.78 6.93
C HIS A 367 23.85 11.87 6.68
N ARG A 368 23.63 10.61 6.30
CA ARG A 368 24.75 9.70 6.04
C ARG A 368 25.56 10.06 4.78
N ILE A 369 24.90 10.60 3.77
CA ILE A 369 25.52 11.10 2.54
C ILE A 369 26.19 12.45 2.76
N PHE A 370 25.49 13.36 3.43
CA PHE A 370 25.96 14.71 3.72
C PHE A 370 26.89 14.78 4.94
N GLY A 371 27.12 13.69 5.67
CA GLY A 371 27.91 13.66 6.91
C GLY A 371 27.78 14.97 7.73
N ASN A 372 28.92 15.62 7.92
CA ASN A 372 29.05 16.94 8.53
C ASN A 372 29.50 18.03 7.52
N GLY A 373 29.08 17.96 6.26
CA GLY A 373 29.44 18.95 5.24
C GLY A 373 28.60 20.22 5.30
N LEU A 374 28.79 21.15 4.36
CA LEU A 374 28.32 22.54 4.40
C LEU A 374 26.84 22.69 4.73
N VAL A 375 26.00 21.78 4.22
CA VAL A 375 24.55 21.80 4.42
C VAL A 375 24.17 21.35 5.83
N THR A 376 24.84 20.34 6.39
CA THR A 376 24.53 19.75 7.71
C THR A 376 25.37 20.28 8.86
N ALA A 377 26.56 20.80 8.58
CA ALA A 377 27.51 21.31 9.55
C ALA A 377 26.91 22.46 10.37
N GLN A 378 27.31 22.51 11.63
CA GLN A 378 26.98 23.57 12.58
C GLN A 378 28.26 24.07 13.28
N GLY A 379 28.17 25.25 13.91
CA GLY A 379 29.27 25.82 14.69
C GLY A 379 30.57 25.99 13.91
N GLU A 380 31.70 25.68 14.54
CA GLU A 380 33.03 25.82 13.94
C GLU A 380 33.20 24.99 12.66
N ARG A 381 32.65 23.78 12.62
CA ARG A 381 32.74 22.91 11.43
C ARG A 381 32.06 23.54 10.21
N TRP A 382 30.94 24.22 10.42
CA TRP A 382 30.29 24.97 9.34
C TRP A 382 31.12 26.15 8.88
N VAL A 383 31.72 26.91 9.80
CA VAL A 383 32.60 28.03 9.46
C VAL A 383 33.77 27.54 8.60
N LYS A 384 34.39 26.41 8.98
CA LYS A 384 35.47 25.78 8.21
C LYS A 384 35.01 25.35 6.81
N SER A 385 33.92 24.60 6.73
CA SER A 385 33.35 24.13 5.45
C SER A 385 32.95 25.28 4.54
N ARG A 386 32.35 26.35 5.08
CA ARG A 386 31.94 27.53 4.31
C ARG A 386 33.13 28.31 3.79
N LYS A 387 34.19 28.46 4.58
CA LYS A 387 35.42 29.13 4.14
C LYS A 387 36.10 28.37 3.00
N LEU A 388 36.16 27.04 3.09
CA LEU A 388 36.67 26.19 2.01
C LEU A 388 35.84 26.32 0.73
N ALA A 389 34.52 26.22 0.84
CA ALA A 389 33.63 26.42 -0.31
C ALA A 389 33.78 27.83 -0.90
N HIS A 390 33.87 28.87 -0.06
CA HIS A 390 34.07 30.26 -0.50
C HIS A 390 35.39 30.45 -1.26
N PHE A 391 36.46 29.74 -0.88
CA PHE A 391 37.70 29.74 -1.66
C PHE A 391 37.46 29.22 -3.08
N ALA A 392 36.79 28.07 -3.22
CA ALA A 392 36.48 27.52 -4.54
C ALA A 392 35.51 28.40 -5.35
N PHE A 393 34.59 29.10 -4.68
CA PHE A 393 33.65 30.06 -5.28
C PHE A 393 34.20 31.49 -5.39
N HIS A 394 35.50 31.71 -5.19
CA HIS A 394 36.11 33.02 -5.41
C HIS A 394 36.13 33.36 -6.91
N GLY A 395 36.01 34.63 -7.26
CA GLY A 395 35.86 35.07 -8.66
C GLY A 395 36.95 34.54 -9.59
N ASP A 396 38.21 34.55 -9.15
CA ASP A 396 39.33 34.05 -9.97
C ASP A 396 39.32 32.54 -10.16
N ASN A 397 38.83 31.78 -9.18
CA ASN A 397 38.67 30.33 -9.30
C ASN A 397 37.44 29.95 -10.15
N LEU A 398 36.37 30.75 -10.07
CA LEU A 398 35.19 30.59 -10.92
C LEU A 398 35.49 30.86 -12.39
N LYS A 399 36.35 31.85 -12.70
CA LYS A 399 36.79 32.14 -14.08
C LYS A 399 37.37 30.89 -14.76
N ASN A 400 38.09 30.05 -14.03
CA ASN A 400 38.68 28.81 -14.56
C ASN A 400 37.63 27.76 -14.95
N MET A 401 36.40 27.86 -14.44
CA MET A 401 35.30 26.95 -14.73
C MET A 401 34.43 27.41 -15.92
N ILE A 402 34.51 28.69 -16.30
CA ILE A 402 33.71 29.28 -17.38
C ILE A 402 33.91 28.56 -18.73
N PRO A 403 35.14 28.24 -19.18
CA PRO A 403 35.34 27.56 -20.46
C PRO A 403 34.57 26.25 -20.57
N SER A 404 34.55 25.44 -19.52
CA SER A 404 33.77 24.20 -19.51
C SER A 404 32.26 24.45 -19.53
N MET A 405 31.77 25.52 -18.90
CA MET A 405 30.35 25.90 -18.99
C MET A 405 29.95 26.30 -20.41
N ILE A 406 30.84 27.00 -21.11
CA ILE A 406 30.66 27.38 -22.52
C ILE A 406 30.65 26.14 -23.41
N GLU A 407 31.62 25.23 -23.24
CA GLU A 407 31.70 23.98 -24.01
C GLU A 407 30.44 23.12 -23.85
N CYS A 408 29.93 22.97 -22.62
CA CYS A 408 28.66 22.27 -22.39
C CYS A 408 27.49 22.95 -23.11
N ALA A 409 27.48 24.29 -23.17
CA ALA A 409 26.40 25.05 -23.80
C ALA A 409 26.49 24.93 -25.34
N GLU A 410 27.68 25.03 -25.90
CA GLU A 410 27.95 24.84 -27.32
C GLU A 410 27.56 23.44 -27.78
N THR A 411 27.87 22.40 -27.00
CA THR A 411 27.46 21.01 -27.28
C THR A 411 25.95 20.88 -27.37
N MET A 412 25.21 21.42 -26.39
CA MET A 412 23.74 21.40 -26.41
C MET A 412 23.17 22.17 -27.61
N VAL A 413 23.73 23.34 -27.93
CA VAL A 413 23.29 24.16 -29.07
C VAL A 413 23.58 23.44 -30.40
N GLU A 414 24.71 22.75 -30.52
CA GLU A 414 25.06 21.97 -31.70
C GLU A 414 24.06 20.81 -31.90
N GLU A 415 23.68 20.10 -30.83
CA GLU A 415 22.61 19.10 -30.91
C GLU A 415 21.28 19.69 -31.40
N TRP A 416 20.94 20.91 -30.95
CA TRP A 416 19.71 21.58 -31.38
C TRP A 416 19.71 21.95 -32.87
N LYS A 417 20.88 22.24 -33.46
CA LYS A 417 21.00 22.49 -34.91
C LYS A 417 20.62 21.29 -35.76
N HIS A 418 20.69 20.07 -35.23
CA HIS A 418 20.21 18.86 -35.93
C HIS A 418 18.69 18.67 -35.89
N HIS A 419 17.96 19.58 -35.23
CA HIS A 419 16.53 19.44 -34.93
C HIS A 419 15.71 20.69 -35.32
N VAL A 420 16.21 21.52 -36.25
CA VAL A 420 15.65 22.85 -36.61
C VAL A 420 14.18 22.81 -37.03
N ASP A 421 13.71 21.71 -37.64
CA ASP A 421 12.32 21.58 -38.12
C ASP A 421 11.40 20.79 -37.17
N LYS A 422 11.82 20.56 -35.92
CA LYS A 422 11.07 19.73 -34.95
C LYS A 422 10.87 20.47 -33.64
N GLU A 423 9.67 20.38 -33.08
CA GLU A 423 9.43 20.83 -31.70
C GLU A 423 10.25 19.98 -30.71
N LEU A 424 11.23 20.61 -30.05
CA LEU A 424 12.06 20.00 -29.02
C LEU A 424 11.48 20.21 -27.63
N ASP A 425 11.61 19.20 -26.78
CA ASP A 425 11.47 19.41 -25.34
C ASP A 425 12.82 19.86 -24.76
N VAL A 426 13.02 21.16 -24.65
CA VAL A 426 14.27 21.75 -24.13
C VAL A 426 14.54 21.35 -22.68
N PHE A 427 13.53 20.86 -21.94
CA PHE A 427 13.69 20.46 -20.56
C PHE A 427 14.64 19.26 -20.42
N GLU A 428 14.46 18.22 -21.23
CA GLU A 428 15.35 17.04 -21.18
C GLU A 428 16.79 17.40 -21.55
N HIS A 429 16.98 18.34 -22.49
CA HIS A 429 18.29 18.86 -22.87
C HIS A 429 18.90 19.72 -21.75
N PHE A 430 18.15 20.62 -21.12
CA PHE A 430 18.61 21.42 -19.97
C PHE A 430 19.00 20.56 -18.79
N LYS A 431 18.33 19.43 -18.59
CA LYS A 431 18.74 18.47 -17.57
C LYS A 431 20.13 17.89 -17.86
N VAL A 432 20.37 17.44 -19.09
CA VAL A 432 21.68 16.91 -19.49
C VAL A 432 22.73 18.00 -19.37
N TYR A 433 22.49 19.17 -19.97
CA TYR A 433 23.36 20.34 -19.88
C TYR A 433 23.74 20.70 -18.44
N THR A 434 22.76 20.77 -17.51
CA THR A 434 23.03 21.09 -16.11
C THR A 434 23.91 20.04 -15.44
N LEU A 435 23.72 18.75 -15.76
CA LEU A 435 24.54 17.67 -15.22
C LEU A 435 25.95 17.69 -15.80
N ASP A 436 26.10 18.00 -17.08
CA ASP A 436 27.39 18.14 -17.77
C ASP A 436 28.17 19.29 -17.14
N VAL A 437 27.56 20.49 -17.05
CA VAL A 437 28.17 21.67 -16.41
C VAL A 437 28.67 21.33 -15.01
N ILE A 438 27.85 20.69 -14.19
CA ILE A 438 28.21 20.37 -12.80
C ILE A 438 29.27 19.27 -12.74
N SER A 439 29.27 18.31 -13.67
CA SER A 439 30.31 17.27 -13.75
C SER A 439 31.67 17.89 -14.08
N HIS A 440 31.72 18.75 -15.10
CA HIS A 440 32.96 19.40 -15.52
C HIS A 440 33.47 20.37 -14.45
N THR A 441 32.59 21.23 -13.93
CA THR A 441 32.99 22.30 -13.02
C THR A 441 33.33 21.81 -11.62
N ALA A 442 32.79 20.67 -11.18
CA ALA A 442 33.04 20.16 -9.83
C ALA A 442 33.83 18.85 -9.73
N PHE A 443 34.01 18.10 -10.82
CA PHE A 443 34.88 16.91 -10.86
C PHE A 443 35.89 16.90 -12.02
N GLY A 444 35.90 17.92 -12.89
CA GLY A 444 36.79 17.95 -14.05
C GLY A 444 36.54 16.82 -15.05
N SER A 445 35.35 16.21 -15.02
CA SER A 445 34.97 15.06 -15.84
C SER A 445 33.62 15.28 -16.51
N SER A 446 33.37 14.56 -17.61
CA SER A 446 32.08 14.65 -18.30
C SER A 446 30.98 13.93 -17.52
N TYR A 447 29.72 14.31 -17.79
CA TYR A 447 28.58 13.61 -17.21
C TYR A 447 28.56 12.12 -17.54
N GLU A 448 29.00 11.71 -18.74
CA GLU A 448 29.09 10.30 -19.11
C GLU A 448 30.01 9.52 -18.15
N GLN A 449 31.14 10.11 -17.77
CA GLN A 449 32.08 9.54 -16.80
C GLN A 449 31.50 9.53 -15.37
N GLY A 450 30.69 10.53 -15.01
CA GLY A 450 30.02 10.66 -13.71
C GLY A 450 28.64 9.98 -13.60
N ARG A 451 28.08 9.44 -14.69
CA ARG A 451 26.66 9.07 -14.81
C ARG A 451 26.17 8.11 -13.73
N SER A 452 27.00 7.11 -13.40
CA SER A 452 26.75 6.14 -12.34
C SER A 452 26.58 6.81 -10.97
N PHE A 453 27.42 7.81 -10.67
CA PHE A 453 27.35 8.57 -9.43
C PHE A 453 26.03 9.37 -9.34
N PHE A 454 25.65 10.07 -10.40
CA PHE A 454 24.39 10.84 -10.44
C PHE A 454 23.15 9.96 -10.31
N GLN A 455 23.14 8.77 -10.90
CA GLN A 455 22.05 7.82 -10.74
C GLN A 455 21.92 7.35 -9.29
N MET A 456 23.05 7.06 -8.62
CA MET A 456 23.05 6.70 -7.20
C MET A 456 22.53 7.86 -6.32
N LEU A 457 22.99 9.08 -6.61
CA LEU A 457 22.59 10.30 -5.92
C LEU A 457 21.08 10.57 -6.05
N GLN A 458 20.55 10.55 -7.28
CA GLN A 458 19.12 10.68 -7.56
C GLN A 458 18.32 9.63 -6.80
N ARG A 459 18.79 8.38 -6.81
CA ARG A 459 18.11 7.30 -6.12
C ARG A 459 18.03 7.53 -4.62
N VAL A 460 19.06 8.12 -4.00
CA VAL A 460 19.01 8.44 -2.57
C VAL A 460 18.09 9.63 -2.27
N CYS A 461 18.01 10.64 -3.16
CA CYS A 461 16.99 11.68 -3.06
C CYS A 461 15.58 11.08 -3.01
N GLU A 462 15.29 10.16 -3.92
CA GLU A 462 13.99 9.49 -4.01
C GLU A 462 13.66 8.71 -2.73
N LEU A 463 14.62 7.92 -2.23
CA LEU A 463 14.47 7.19 -0.97
C LEU A 463 14.23 8.15 0.21
N SER A 464 14.87 9.31 0.19
CA SER A 464 14.76 10.30 1.26
C SER A 464 13.39 11.00 1.25
N VAL A 465 12.91 11.43 0.08
CA VAL A 465 11.58 12.03 -0.08
C VAL A 465 10.48 11.02 0.29
N ARG A 466 10.65 9.75 -0.10
CA ARG A 466 9.70 8.68 0.21
C ARG A 466 9.64 8.37 1.71
N ASN A 467 10.78 8.42 2.40
CA ASN A 467 10.86 8.10 3.82
C ASN A 467 10.68 9.32 4.74
N GLY A 468 10.71 10.54 4.21
CA GLY A 468 10.55 11.78 4.99
C GLY A 468 9.20 11.91 5.71
N TYR A 469 8.16 11.24 5.22
CA TYR A 469 6.83 11.19 5.85
C TYR A 469 6.58 9.89 6.64
N LYS A 470 7.58 9.01 6.78
CA LYS A 470 7.45 7.80 7.60
C LYS A 470 7.95 8.08 9.01
N VAL A 471 7.05 7.99 9.97
CA VAL A 471 7.38 8.13 11.39
C VAL A 471 8.18 6.92 11.84
N ARG A 472 9.42 7.14 12.29
CA ARG A 472 10.32 6.09 12.77
C ARG A 472 10.26 6.01 14.29
N LEU A 473 9.82 4.87 14.81
CA LEU A 473 9.86 4.61 16.25
C LEU A 473 11.31 4.35 16.68
N PRO A 474 11.89 5.12 17.62
CA PRO A 474 13.33 5.14 17.90
C PRO A 474 13.98 3.78 18.20
N ILE A 475 13.24 2.86 18.83
CA ILE A 475 13.72 1.53 19.23
C ILE A 475 13.56 0.54 18.07
N ILE A 476 12.38 0.49 17.45
CA ILE A 476 12.05 -0.46 16.38
C ILE A 476 12.93 -0.22 15.15
N SER A 477 13.20 1.05 14.79
CA SER A 477 14.03 1.38 13.63
C SER A 477 15.50 1.01 13.78
N LYS A 478 15.99 0.78 15.02
CA LYS A 478 17.36 0.30 15.26
C LYS A 478 17.47 -1.22 15.10
N ILE A 479 16.41 -1.95 15.40
CA ILE A 479 16.37 -3.42 15.38
C ILE A 479 16.00 -3.93 13.97
N PHE A 480 14.99 -3.34 13.34
CA PHE A 480 14.51 -3.75 12.01
C PHE A 480 14.88 -2.70 10.95
N LYS A 481 15.81 -3.07 10.06
CA LYS A 481 16.19 -2.24 8.91
C LYS A 481 15.24 -2.50 7.74
N SER A 482 14.64 -1.45 7.18
CA SER A 482 13.80 -1.59 5.99
C SER A 482 14.64 -1.88 4.74
N LYS A 483 13.99 -2.33 3.66
CA LYS A 483 14.65 -2.49 2.35
C LYS A 483 15.27 -1.17 1.87
N ASP A 484 14.55 -0.06 2.05
CA ASP A 484 15.06 1.29 1.75
C ASP A 484 16.30 1.62 2.60
N ASP A 485 16.33 1.23 3.88
CA ASP A 485 17.48 1.44 4.76
C ASP A 485 18.73 0.67 4.29
N ILE A 486 18.53 -0.55 3.78
CA ILE A 486 19.60 -1.40 3.24
C ILE A 486 20.10 -0.84 1.91
N GLU A 487 19.18 -0.51 1.00
CA GLU A 487 19.50 0.06 -0.32
C GLU A 487 20.25 1.37 -0.17
N GLY A 488 19.76 2.30 0.66
CA GLY A 488 20.41 3.58 0.86
C GLY A 488 21.79 3.46 1.51
N LYS A 489 22.03 2.48 2.40
CA LYS A 489 23.38 2.19 2.92
C LYS A 489 24.33 1.69 1.83
N ARG A 490 23.85 0.83 0.94
CA ARG A 490 24.64 0.32 -0.18
C ARG A 490 25.03 1.43 -1.14
N LEU A 491 24.09 2.32 -1.47
CA LEU A 491 24.32 3.47 -2.34
C LEU A 491 25.32 4.45 -1.72
N GLU A 492 25.14 4.77 -0.44
CA GLU A 492 26.07 5.61 0.32
C GLU A 492 27.50 5.06 0.31
N LYS A 493 27.68 3.75 0.58
CA LYS A 493 29.00 3.12 0.56
C LYS A 493 29.68 3.27 -0.80
N ARG A 494 28.96 2.93 -1.88
CA ARG A 494 29.47 3.03 -3.25
C ARG A 494 29.83 4.46 -3.63
N MET A 495 28.99 5.42 -3.25
CA MET A 495 29.27 6.84 -3.49
C MET A 495 30.55 7.30 -2.77
N ARG A 496 30.76 6.90 -1.51
CA ARG A 496 32.00 7.21 -0.78
C ARG A 496 33.22 6.56 -1.42
N GLU A 497 33.12 5.31 -1.86
CA GLU A 497 34.20 4.59 -2.57
C GLU A 497 34.61 5.33 -3.86
N CYS A 498 33.66 5.74 -4.71
CA CYS A 498 33.95 6.51 -5.93
C CYS A 498 34.68 7.83 -5.64
N PHE A 499 34.29 8.54 -4.58
CA PHE A 499 34.93 9.79 -4.20
C PHE A 499 36.37 9.61 -3.73
N ILE A 500 36.63 8.60 -2.91
CA ILE A 500 37.96 8.30 -2.41
C ILE A 500 38.87 7.94 -3.58
N GLU A 501 38.38 7.19 -4.55
CA GLU A 501 39.12 6.83 -5.76
C GLU A 501 39.51 8.07 -6.58
N ILE A 502 38.58 8.99 -6.86
CA ILE A 502 38.87 10.24 -7.59
C ILE A 502 39.92 11.07 -6.86
N ILE A 503 39.81 11.22 -5.54
CA ILE A 503 40.76 12.01 -4.76
C ILE A 503 42.14 11.35 -4.76
N ARG A 504 42.21 10.02 -4.58
CA ARG A 504 43.47 9.28 -4.60
C ARG A 504 44.20 9.43 -5.93
N THR A 505 43.49 9.27 -7.05
CA THR A 505 44.07 9.46 -8.39
C THR A 505 44.64 10.86 -8.57
N ARG A 506 43.99 11.89 -8.02
CA ARG A 506 44.48 13.28 -8.07
C ARG A 506 45.70 13.51 -7.19
N GLU A 507 45.71 12.92 -6.00
CA GLU A 507 46.89 12.95 -5.12
C GLU A 507 48.09 12.26 -5.79
N GLU A 508 47.89 11.12 -6.46
CA GLU A 508 48.92 10.43 -7.25
C GLU A 508 49.45 11.32 -8.39
N LYS A 509 48.58 11.94 -9.19
CA LYS A 509 48.98 12.87 -10.26
C LYS A 509 49.81 14.06 -9.76
N PHE A 510 49.40 14.65 -8.63
CA PHE A 510 50.15 15.72 -8.00
C PHE A 510 51.53 15.26 -7.53
N MET A 511 51.61 14.08 -6.89
CA MET A 511 52.88 13.50 -6.46
C MET A 511 53.82 13.18 -7.64
N ASN A 512 53.27 12.88 -8.81
CA ASN A 512 54.01 12.64 -10.04
C ASN A 512 54.49 13.94 -10.75
N GLY A 513 54.20 15.12 -10.20
CA GLY A 513 54.64 16.40 -10.75
C GLY A 513 53.84 16.89 -11.96
N GLU A 514 52.65 16.33 -12.21
CA GLU A 514 51.76 16.82 -13.28
C GLU A 514 51.30 18.25 -12.98
N ALA A 515 51.42 19.14 -13.97
CA ALA A 515 50.90 20.51 -13.88
C ALA A 515 49.39 20.45 -13.60
N GLU A 516 48.93 21.20 -12.60
CA GLU A 516 47.54 21.15 -12.11
C GLU A 516 47.08 19.76 -11.61
N GLY A 517 47.97 18.94 -11.04
CA GLY A 517 47.66 17.56 -10.63
C GLY A 517 46.42 17.36 -9.73
N TYR A 518 45.97 18.39 -8.99
CA TYR A 518 44.70 18.34 -8.23
C TYR A 518 43.45 18.65 -9.07
N GLY A 519 43.58 19.34 -10.19
CA GLY A 519 42.52 19.91 -11.03
C GLY A 519 42.12 21.33 -10.62
N ASN A 520 41.59 22.09 -11.58
CA ASN A 520 41.02 23.44 -11.38
C ASN A 520 39.50 23.44 -11.10
N ASP A 521 38.88 22.26 -11.08
CA ASP A 521 37.48 22.07 -10.70
C ASP A 521 37.26 22.22 -9.17
N PHE A 522 36.00 22.29 -8.74
CA PHE A 522 35.64 22.50 -7.33
C PHE A 522 36.30 21.48 -6.38
N LEU A 523 36.29 20.19 -6.71
CA LEU A 523 36.93 19.16 -5.88
C LEU A 523 38.45 19.38 -5.83
N GLY A 524 39.07 19.75 -6.94
CA GLY A 524 40.50 19.99 -7.04
C GLY A 524 40.94 21.18 -6.19
N LEU A 525 40.17 22.26 -6.23
CA LEU A 525 40.37 23.43 -5.40
C LEU A 525 40.20 23.14 -3.90
N LEU A 526 39.24 22.28 -3.53
CA LEU A 526 39.07 21.85 -2.14
C LEU A 526 40.24 20.97 -1.64
N VAL A 527 40.73 20.04 -2.47
CA VAL A 527 41.90 19.21 -2.15
C VAL A 527 43.16 20.08 -2.03
N LYS A 528 43.36 21.02 -2.96
CA LYS A 528 44.44 22.01 -2.92
C LYS A 528 44.38 22.87 -1.65
N ALA A 529 43.21 23.41 -1.32
CA ALA A 529 43.04 24.23 -0.11
C ALA A 529 43.25 23.45 1.20
N LYS A 530 43.00 22.13 1.20
CA LYS A 530 43.27 21.24 2.33
C LYS A 530 44.78 20.95 2.47
N ASN A 531 45.45 20.64 1.36
CA ASN A 531 46.84 20.18 1.37
C ASN A 531 47.86 21.34 1.37
N GLU A 532 47.51 22.50 0.82
CA GLU A 532 48.36 23.71 0.78
C GLU A 532 47.68 24.92 1.49
N PRO A 533 47.44 24.87 2.82
CA PRO A 533 46.69 25.92 3.52
C PRO A 533 47.38 27.29 3.53
N GLU A 534 48.71 27.34 3.35
CA GLU A 534 49.53 28.56 3.35
C GLU A 534 49.41 29.35 2.04
N LYS A 535 49.28 28.68 0.89
CA LYS A 535 49.01 29.32 -0.41
C LYS A 535 47.55 29.78 -0.54
N ALA A 536 46.64 29.23 0.25
CA ALA A 536 45.23 29.60 0.29
C ALA A 536 44.93 30.88 1.13
N GLN A 537 45.95 31.63 1.58
CA GLN A 537 45.81 32.55 2.70
C GLN A 537 45.59 34.03 2.32
N ARG A 538 44.31 34.43 2.39
CA ARG A 538 43.85 35.62 3.16
C ARG A 538 42.66 35.32 4.10
N ALA A 539 42.20 34.06 4.23
CA ALA A 539 40.99 33.72 5.02
C ALA A 539 41.06 32.50 5.96
N ALA A 540 42.13 31.70 5.92
CA ALA A 540 42.24 30.43 6.65
C ALA A 540 43.22 30.51 7.84
N THR A 541 42.73 30.79 9.04
CA THR A 541 43.53 30.78 10.29
C THR A 541 43.37 29.49 11.11
N GLN A 542 42.85 28.40 10.54
CA GLN A 542 42.76 27.12 11.27
C GLN A 542 43.13 25.93 10.40
N ARG A 543 44.25 25.29 10.76
CA ARG A 543 44.65 23.93 10.37
C ARG A 543 43.53 22.95 10.74
N ASN A 544 43.31 21.91 9.92
CA ASN A 544 42.44 20.74 10.15
C ASN A 544 41.06 20.75 9.44
N ALA A 545 41.04 20.87 8.11
CA ALA A 545 39.92 20.36 7.30
C ALA A 545 40.13 18.86 7.02
N THR A 546 39.15 18.02 7.31
CA THR A 546 39.27 16.57 7.11
C THR A 546 38.88 16.17 5.68
N MET A 547 39.32 14.98 5.24
CA MET A 547 38.90 14.44 3.94
C MET A 547 37.38 14.27 3.86
N GLU A 548 36.74 13.94 4.99
CA GLU A 548 35.29 13.82 5.09
C GLU A 548 34.58 15.17 4.86
N ASP A 549 35.18 16.28 5.27
CA ASP A 549 34.63 17.62 5.02
C ASP A 549 34.67 17.97 3.52
N VAL A 550 35.76 17.64 2.83
CA VAL A 550 35.92 17.85 1.38
C VAL A 550 34.91 17.02 0.58
N MET A 551 34.82 15.72 0.87
CA MET A 551 33.86 14.82 0.23
C MET A 551 32.43 15.31 0.45
N SER A 552 32.09 15.66 1.69
CA SER A 552 30.73 16.04 2.01
C SER A 552 30.30 17.39 1.41
N ASN A 553 31.20 18.38 1.38
CA ASN A 553 30.93 19.66 0.72
C ASN A 553 30.68 19.48 -0.77
N THR A 554 31.45 18.60 -1.40
CA THR A 554 31.30 18.27 -2.82
C THR A 554 29.93 17.62 -3.05
N ILE A 555 29.64 16.50 -2.38
CA ILE A 555 28.34 15.79 -2.42
C ILE A 555 27.15 16.75 -2.19
N SER A 556 27.33 17.75 -1.32
CA SER A 556 26.27 18.68 -0.97
C SER A 556 25.79 19.51 -2.15
N VAL A 557 26.71 20.01 -2.96
CA VAL A 557 26.41 20.83 -4.15
C VAL A 557 25.71 19.98 -5.21
N PHE A 558 26.18 18.75 -5.44
CA PHE A 558 25.61 17.84 -6.42
C PHE A 558 24.18 17.38 -6.10
N LEU A 559 23.87 17.10 -4.83
CA LEU A 559 22.52 16.66 -4.45
C LEU A 559 21.51 17.78 -4.69
N ILE A 560 21.86 19.03 -4.41
CA ILE A 560 20.95 20.17 -4.63
C ILE A 560 20.57 20.22 -6.11
N ALA A 561 21.54 20.15 -7.02
CA ALA A 561 21.27 20.11 -8.45
C ALA A 561 20.49 18.86 -8.89
N SER A 562 20.85 17.68 -8.37
CA SER A 562 20.19 16.41 -8.73
C SER A 562 18.75 16.32 -8.23
N VAL A 563 18.44 16.90 -7.06
CA VAL A 563 17.07 17.00 -6.53
C VAL A 563 16.24 17.92 -7.41
N VAL A 564 16.79 19.08 -7.79
CA VAL A 564 16.13 20.03 -8.68
C VAL A 564 15.82 19.36 -10.03
N LEU A 565 16.80 18.70 -10.64
CA LEU A 565 16.63 17.96 -11.90
C LEU A 565 15.68 16.77 -11.79
N GLY A 566 15.67 16.06 -10.66
CA GLY A 566 14.75 14.96 -10.41
C GLY A 566 13.30 15.41 -10.25
N ILE A 567 13.07 16.56 -9.59
CA ILE A 567 11.75 17.19 -9.50
C ILE A 567 11.27 17.59 -10.89
N PHE A 568 12.14 18.18 -11.70
CA PHE A 568 11.72 18.59 -13.03
C PHE A 568 11.50 17.42 -14.00
N LYS A 569 12.29 16.34 -13.94
CA LYS A 569 12.03 15.11 -14.74
C LYS A 569 10.69 14.47 -14.43
N LEU A 570 10.30 14.56 -13.15
CA LEU A 570 8.98 14.13 -12.71
C LEU A 570 7.89 15.04 -13.29
N LEU A 571 8.16 16.34 -13.41
CA LEU A 571 7.24 17.29 -14.06
C LEU A 571 7.15 17.01 -15.56
N ASP A 572 8.23 16.84 -16.31
CA ASP A 572 8.15 16.56 -17.75
C ASP A 572 7.29 15.32 -18.06
N LYS A 573 7.68 14.17 -17.49
CA LYS A 573 6.98 12.91 -17.76
C LYS A 573 5.49 12.95 -17.40
N LEU A 574 5.16 13.61 -16.29
CA LEU A 574 3.79 13.62 -15.78
C LEU A 574 2.98 14.82 -16.32
N TRP A 575 3.61 15.85 -16.87
CA TRP A 575 2.98 17.11 -17.26
C TRP A 575 3.24 17.45 -18.72
N TRP A 576 4.50 17.74 -19.07
CA TRP A 576 4.85 18.39 -20.33
C TRP A 576 4.65 17.46 -21.51
N THR A 577 5.12 16.21 -21.41
CA THR A 577 4.94 15.20 -22.46
C THR A 577 3.45 14.98 -22.82
N PRO A 578 2.54 14.71 -21.86
CA PRO A 578 1.10 14.64 -22.14
C PRO A 578 0.51 15.89 -22.80
N ILE A 579 0.84 17.10 -22.32
CA ILE A 579 0.32 18.33 -22.91
C ILE A 579 0.83 18.52 -24.34
N LYS A 580 2.09 18.20 -24.60
CA LYS A 580 2.69 18.27 -25.93
C LYS A 580 1.97 17.35 -26.91
N ILE A 581 1.76 16.08 -26.53
CA ILE A 581 0.99 15.13 -27.35
C ILE A 581 -0.44 15.64 -27.56
N GLN A 582 -1.10 16.20 -26.54
CA GLN A 582 -2.45 16.75 -26.69
C GLN A 582 -2.49 17.93 -27.68
N ARG A 583 -1.50 18.83 -27.64
CA ARG A 583 -1.39 19.94 -28.59
C ARG A 583 -1.09 19.47 -30.00
N PHE A 584 -0.15 18.55 -30.14
CA PHE A 584 0.18 17.93 -31.41
C PHE A 584 -1.06 17.30 -32.05
N MET A 585 -1.82 16.50 -31.31
CA MET A 585 -3.03 15.86 -31.81
C MET A 585 -4.12 16.88 -32.19
N ARG A 586 -4.29 17.94 -31.38
CA ARG A 586 -5.20 19.05 -31.72
C ARG A 586 -4.78 19.78 -33.00
N SER A 587 -3.48 19.93 -33.25
CA SER A 587 -2.98 20.55 -34.50
C SER A 587 -3.31 19.70 -35.73
N GLN A 588 -3.48 18.39 -35.56
CA GLN A 588 -3.93 17.46 -36.61
C GLN A 588 -5.46 17.35 -36.71
N GLY A 589 -6.21 18.20 -36.00
CA GLY A 589 -7.67 18.19 -35.98
C GLY A 589 -8.29 17.13 -35.07
N ILE A 590 -7.50 16.34 -34.35
CA ILE A 590 -7.99 15.30 -33.44
C ILE A 590 -8.20 15.90 -32.05
N GLN A 591 -9.47 16.00 -31.65
CA GLN A 591 -9.85 16.54 -30.35
C GLN A 591 -9.91 15.43 -29.28
N GLY A 592 -10.27 15.80 -28.04
CA GLY A 592 -10.42 14.83 -26.96
C GLY A 592 -10.47 15.49 -25.59
N PRO A 593 -10.88 14.73 -24.56
CA PRO A 593 -10.89 15.22 -23.19
C PRO A 593 -9.50 15.69 -22.77
N SER A 594 -9.47 16.80 -22.02
CA SER A 594 -8.20 17.36 -21.57
C SER A 594 -7.46 16.40 -20.64
N TYR A 595 -6.14 16.31 -20.80
CA TYR A 595 -5.27 15.54 -19.93
C TYR A 595 -5.34 16.07 -18.48
N ASN A 596 -5.53 15.18 -17.50
CA ASN A 596 -5.31 15.50 -16.09
C ASN A 596 -4.00 14.89 -15.58
N PHE A 597 -3.19 15.68 -14.87
CA PHE A 597 -1.87 15.28 -14.38
C PHE A 597 -1.88 13.96 -13.59
N ILE A 598 -0.98 13.03 -13.93
CA ILE A 598 -0.86 11.63 -13.44
C ILE A 598 -2.01 10.71 -13.83
N GLN A 599 -3.27 11.19 -13.76
CA GLN A 599 -4.44 10.32 -13.88
C GLN A 599 -5.07 10.25 -15.27
N GLY A 600 -4.72 11.18 -16.17
CA GLY A 600 -5.38 11.31 -17.45
C GLY A 600 -6.89 11.48 -17.28
N ASN A 601 -7.68 10.72 -18.02
CA ASN A 601 -9.13 10.68 -17.87
C ASN A 601 -9.62 9.44 -17.12
N THR A 602 -8.72 8.62 -16.58
CA THR A 602 -9.07 7.30 -16.02
C THR A 602 -10.11 7.38 -14.90
N ARG A 603 -10.06 8.43 -14.07
CA ARG A 603 -11.06 8.64 -12.99
C ARG A 603 -12.45 8.98 -13.55
N GLU A 604 -12.52 9.81 -14.58
CA GLU A 604 -13.77 10.15 -15.25
C GLU A 604 -14.35 8.93 -15.96
N MET A 605 -13.51 8.16 -16.65
CA MET A 605 -13.89 6.90 -17.30
C MET A 605 -14.49 5.91 -16.29
N TYR A 606 -13.85 5.77 -15.13
CA TYR A 606 -14.36 4.94 -14.03
C TYR A 606 -15.69 5.44 -13.49
N SER A 607 -15.82 6.75 -13.23
CA SER A 607 -17.04 7.35 -12.71
C SER A 607 -18.22 7.16 -13.65
N LYS A 608 -18.06 7.49 -14.95
CA LYS A 608 -19.09 7.29 -15.97
C LYS A 608 -19.50 5.81 -16.05
N ARG A 609 -18.55 4.88 -15.88
CA ARG A 609 -18.81 3.45 -15.83
C ARG A 609 -19.62 3.02 -14.60
N MET A 610 -19.28 3.51 -13.42
CA MET A 610 -20.02 3.20 -12.19
C MET A 610 -21.46 3.72 -12.25
N ILE A 611 -21.67 4.93 -12.78
CA ILE A 611 -23.00 5.52 -12.95
C ILE A 611 -23.83 4.71 -13.96
N ALA A 612 -23.25 4.37 -15.12
CA ALA A 612 -23.90 3.50 -16.08
C ALA A 612 -24.18 2.11 -15.49
N MET A 613 -23.33 1.62 -14.58
CA MET A 613 -23.51 0.34 -13.89
C MET A 613 -24.62 0.31 -12.85
N ALA A 614 -24.86 1.43 -12.19
CA ALA A 614 -25.93 1.57 -11.20
C ALA A 614 -27.31 1.87 -11.83
N SER A 615 -27.34 2.30 -13.09
CA SER A 615 -28.58 2.67 -13.77
C SER A 615 -29.28 1.44 -14.36
N PRO A 616 -30.62 1.35 -14.27
CA PRO A 616 -31.38 0.31 -14.97
C PRO A 616 -31.20 0.46 -16.48
N ILE A 617 -31.21 -0.67 -17.20
CA ILE A 617 -31.11 -0.70 -18.65
C ILE A 617 -32.49 -1.02 -19.23
N ASP A 618 -32.88 -0.26 -20.24
CA ASP A 618 -34.02 -0.59 -21.07
C ASP A 618 -33.66 -1.75 -22.02
N LEU A 619 -34.64 -2.52 -22.46
CA LEU A 619 -34.45 -3.63 -23.42
C LEU A 619 -34.10 -3.06 -24.80
N SER A 620 -32.82 -2.77 -25.03
CA SER A 620 -32.31 -2.17 -26.26
C SER A 620 -31.03 -2.85 -26.74
N HIS A 621 -30.88 -3.01 -28.07
CA HIS A 621 -29.63 -3.42 -28.70
C HIS A 621 -28.51 -2.36 -28.59
N ARG A 622 -28.83 -1.14 -28.13
CA ARG A 622 -27.86 -0.04 -27.97
C ARG A 622 -27.15 -0.13 -26.62
N ILE A 623 -26.24 -1.10 -26.50
CA ILE A 623 -25.49 -1.35 -25.25
C ILE A 623 -24.21 -0.52 -25.10
N LEU A 624 -23.75 0.17 -26.15
CA LEU A 624 -22.51 0.98 -26.09
C LEU A 624 -22.49 2.02 -24.94
N PRO A 625 -23.58 2.76 -24.67
CA PRO A 625 -23.65 3.67 -23.52
C PRO A 625 -23.48 2.96 -22.17
N ARG A 626 -23.77 1.65 -22.11
CA ARG A 626 -23.64 0.83 -20.91
C ARG A 626 -22.24 0.25 -20.75
N VAL A 627 -21.65 -0.24 -21.83
CA VAL A 627 -20.36 -0.96 -21.82
C VAL A 627 -19.19 0.01 -21.82
N HIS A 628 -19.25 1.05 -22.67
CA HIS A 628 -18.24 2.09 -22.80
C HIS A 628 -18.88 3.50 -22.70
N PRO A 629 -19.43 3.88 -21.54
CA PRO A 629 -20.16 5.15 -21.37
C PRO A 629 -19.32 6.38 -21.68
N HIS A 630 -18.03 6.37 -21.33
CA HIS A 630 -17.11 7.47 -21.64
C HIS A 630 -16.87 7.59 -23.15
N THR A 631 -16.64 6.48 -23.86
CA THR A 631 -16.49 6.48 -25.31
C THR A 631 -17.76 6.97 -25.99
N HIS A 632 -18.94 6.50 -25.54
CA HIS A 632 -20.21 6.95 -26.08
C HIS A 632 -20.42 8.47 -25.90
N SER A 633 -20.16 9.00 -24.69
CA SER A 633 -20.20 10.44 -24.41
C SER A 633 -19.23 11.21 -25.31
N TRP A 634 -17.97 10.78 -25.35
CA TRP A 634 -16.90 11.50 -26.02
C TRP A 634 -16.94 11.42 -27.55
N LEU A 635 -17.60 10.41 -28.11
CA LEU A 635 -17.94 10.40 -29.54
C LEU A 635 -18.85 11.57 -29.92
N ASN A 636 -19.79 11.91 -29.04
CA ASN A 636 -20.68 13.06 -29.25
C ASN A 636 -19.95 14.39 -28.98
N ASP A 637 -19.09 14.41 -27.95
CA ASP A 637 -18.42 15.64 -27.51
C ASP A 637 -17.23 16.05 -28.40
N TYR A 638 -16.47 15.07 -28.93
CA TYR A 638 -15.19 15.29 -29.62
C TYR A 638 -15.12 14.70 -31.04
N GLY A 639 -16.15 13.99 -31.48
CA GLY A 639 -16.22 13.39 -32.81
C GLY A 639 -15.74 11.94 -32.87
N ARG A 640 -15.69 11.38 -34.09
CA ARG A 640 -15.47 9.94 -34.34
C ARG A 640 -14.09 9.44 -33.91
N ASN A 641 -13.08 10.31 -33.92
CA ASN A 641 -11.74 9.97 -33.46
C ASN A 641 -11.29 11.00 -32.44
N PHE A 642 -10.77 10.53 -31.31
CA PHE A 642 -10.36 11.41 -30.24
C PHE A 642 -9.22 10.80 -29.42
N VAL A 643 -8.48 11.65 -28.73
CA VAL A 643 -7.41 11.22 -27.81
C VAL A 643 -7.93 11.20 -26.39
N GLN A 644 -7.77 10.06 -25.71
CA GLN A 644 -8.05 9.90 -24.28
C GLN A 644 -6.78 9.52 -23.52
N TRP A 645 -6.80 9.66 -22.20
CA TRP A 645 -5.61 9.49 -21.36
C TRP A 645 -5.79 8.41 -20.30
N PHE A 646 -4.91 7.41 -20.31
CA PHE A 646 -4.78 6.41 -19.23
C PHE A 646 -3.56 6.71 -18.38
N GLY A 647 -3.76 7.34 -17.23
CA GLY A 647 -2.64 7.95 -16.52
C GLY A 647 -1.94 8.97 -17.42
N THR A 648 -0.62 8.86 -17.61
CA THR A 648 0.17 9.69 -18.54
C THR A 648 0.11 9.24 -20.00
N ASP A 649 -0.46 8.06 -20.28
CA ASP A 649 -0.35 7.44 -21.58
C ASP A 649 -1.50 7.89 -22.48
N ALA A 650 -1.16 8.47 -23.63
CA ALA A 650 -2.13 8.89 -24.64
C ALA A 650 -2.65 7.68 -25.42
N HIS A 651 -3.96 7.60 -25.57
CA HIS A 651 -4.64 6.56 -26.34
C HIS A 651 -5.50 7.22 -27.41
N LEU A 652 -5.18 6.97 -28.68
CA LEU A 652 -6.02 7.37 -29.80
C LEU A 652 -7.17 6.38 -29.96
N VAL A 653 -8.39 6.88 -29.91
CA VAL A 653 -9.61 6.12 -30.20
C VAL A 653 -10.01 6.40 -31.64
N ILE A 654 -10.13 5.35 -32.43
CA ILE A 654 -10.54 5.41 -33.84
C ILE A 654 -11.84 4.63 -33.97
N THR A 655 -12.86 5.25 -34.56
CA THR A 655 -14.15 4.57 -34.82
C THR A 655 -14.53 4.52 -36.30
N GLU A 656 -13.73 5.15 -37.16
CA GLU A 656 -13.97 5.14 -38.60
C GLU A 656 -13.52 3.81 -39.23
N PRO A 657 -14.40 3.10 -39.97
CA PRO A 657 -14.10 1.79 -40.54
C PRO A 657 -12.87 1.76 -41.44
N GLU A 658 -12.65 2.79 -42.27
CA GLU A 658 -11.52 2.84 -43.19
C GLU A 658 -10.18 2.98 -42.46
N MET A 659 -10.09 3.83 -41.43
CA MET A 659 -8.88 3.92 -40.59
C MET A 659 -8.64 2.65 -39.78
N ILE A 660 -9.71 2.03 -39.25
CA ILE A 660 -9.59 0.73 -38.58
C ILE A 660 -9.02 -0.31 -39.54
N LYS A 661 -9.53 -0.35 -40.78
CA LYS A 661 -9.05 -1.26 -41.83
C LYS A 661 -7.59 -0.98 -42.20
N GLU A 662 -7.17 0.26 -42.28
CA GLU A 662 -5.78 0.64 -42.54
C GLU A 662 -4.85 0.17 -41.40
N VAL A 663 -5.20 0.46 -40.15
CA VAL A 663 -4.44 0.02 -38.97
C VAL A 663 -4.35 -1.50 -38.87
N LEU A 664 -5.45 -2.23 -39.17
CA LEU A 664 -5.48 -3.69 -39.11
C LEU A 664 -4.73 -4.36 -40.28
N ASN A 665 -4.58 -3.67 -41.42
CA ASN A 665 -3.87 -4.18 -42.60
C ASN A 665 -2.42 -3.66 -42.71
N ASP A 666 -1.93 -2.92 -41.70
CA ASP A 666 -0.59 -2.36 -41.69
C ASP A 666 0.50 -3.44 -41.78
N ARG A 667 1.14 -3.54 -42.95
CA ARG A 667 2.22 -4.47 -43.21
C ARG A 667 3.54 -4.04 -42.57
N GLN A 668 3.70 -2.75 -42.26
CA GLN A 668 4.92 -2.19 -41.67
C GLN A 668 4.99 -2.41 -40.16
N LYS A 669 3.87 -2.80 -39.52
CA LYS A 669 3.76 -3.08 -38.07
C LYS A 669 4.06 -1.86 -37.18
N ASN A 670 3.73 -0.67 -37.68
CA ASN A 670 3.78 0.60 -36.97
C ASN A 670 2.80 0.64 -35.78
N PHE A 671 1.75 -0.18 -35.81
CA PHE A 671 0.74 -0.30 -34.74
C PHE A 671 0.87 -1.63 -33.99
N PRO A 672 1.84 -1.78 -33.06
CA PRO A 672 1.99 -3.01 -32.28
C PRO A 672 0.80 -3.22 -31.33
N LYS A 673 0.45 -4.49 -31.08
CA LYS A 673 -0.55 -4.82 -30.06
C LYS A 673 -0.18 -4.20 -28.71
N ALA A 674 -1.17 -3.65 -28.01
CA ALA A 674 -0.98 -3.09 -26.68
C ALA A 674 -0.33 -4.11 -25.73
N LYS A 675 0.69 -3.69 -24.99
CA LYS A 675 1.29 -4.51 -23.93
C LYS A 675 0.29 -4.64 -22.80
N LEU A 676 -0.31 -5.82 -22.65
CA LEU A 676 -1.16 -6.12 -21.49
C LEU A 676 -0.30 -6.01 -20.22
N GLN A 677 -0.88 -5.45 -19.15
CA GLN A 677 -0.25 -5.32 -17.84
C GLN A 677 -1.11 -5.97 -16.74
N GLY A 678 -0.51 -6.22 -15.57
CA GLY A 678 -1.22 -6.71 -14.40
C GLY A 678 -1.80 -8.12 -14.57
N HIS A 679 -3.03 -8.32 -14.08
CA HIS A 679 -3.73 -9.62 -14.08
C HIS A 679 -3.98 -10.16 -15.49
N VAL A 680 -4.22 -9.28 -16.46
CA VAL A 680 -4.53 -9.66 -17.84
C VAL A 680 -3.30 -10.28 -18.52
N HIS A 681 -2.11 -9.68 -18.36
CA HIS A 681 -0.88 -10.29 -18.86
C HIS A 681 -0.57 -11.63 -18.20
N ARG A 682 -0.94 -11.79 -16.93
CA ARG A 682 -0.70 -13.03 -16.18
C ARG A 682 -1.55 -14.21 -16.68
N ILE A 683 -2.82 -13.95 -17.03
CA ILE A 683 -3.70 -14.96 -17.64
C ILE A 683 -3.25 -15.30 -19.06
N PHE A 684 -3.15 -14.29 -19.93
CA PHE A 684 -2.91 -14.51 -21.36
C PHE A 684 -1.44 -14.76 -21.69
N GLY A 685 -0.52 -14.47 -20.76
CA GLY A 685 0.91 -14.66 -20.90
C GLY A 685 1.46 -14.08 -22.20
N ASN A 686 2.25 -14.90 -22.89
CA ASN A 686 2.72 -14.67 -24.27
C ASN A 686 1.94 -15.53 -25.27
N GLY A 687 0.65 -15.81 -25.00
CA GLY A 687 -0.22 -16.61 -25.86
C GLY A 687 -0.63 -15.88 -27.14
N LEU A 688 -1.45 -16.52 -27.98
CA LEU A 688 -1.80 -16.03 -29.32
C LEU A 688 -2.34 -14.58 -29.34
N VAL A 689 -3.09 -14.20 -28.31
CA VAL A 689 -3.68 -12.86 -28.18
C VAL A 689 -2.61 -11.78 -27.94
N THR A 690 -1.57 -12.08 -27.16
CA THR A 690 -0.51 -11.13 -26.76
C THR A 690 0.78 -11.24 -27.55
N ALA A 691 1.06 -12.41 -28.14
CA ALA A 691 2.27 -12.66 -28.90
C ALA A 691 2.36 -11.75 -30.14
N GLN A 692 3.60 -11.40 -30.48
CA GLN A 692 3.97 -10.64 -31.68
C GLN A 692 5.11 -11.36 -32.42
N GLY A 693 5.33 -10.99 -33.69
CA GLY A 693 6.43 -11.50 -34.51
C GLY A 693 6.41 -13.03 -34.68
N GLU A 694 7.60 -13.65 -34.64
CA GLU A 694 7.75 -15.10 -34.84
C GLU A 694 6.97 -15.93 -33.82
N ARG A 695 6.87 -15.47 -32.56
CA ARG A 695 6.12 -16.18 -31.52
C ARG A 695 4.65 -16.27 -31.88
N TRP A 696 4.08 -15.18 -32.38
CA TRP A 696 2.69 -15.19 -32.85
C TRP A 696 2.49 -16.13 -34.04
N VAL A 697 3.41 -16.13 -35.01
CA VAL A 697 3.35 -17.04 -36.16
C VAL A 697 3.37 -18.50 -35.69
N LYS A 698 4.26 -18.86 -34.77
CA LYS A 698 4.33 -20.21 -34.19
C LYS A 698 3.04 -20.57 -33.45
N SER A 699 2.55 -19.72 -32.55
CA SER A 699 1.30 -19.98 -31.82
C SER A 699 0.08 -20.05 -32.73
N ARG A 700 0.01 -19.22 -33.78
CA ARG A 700 -1.08 -19.24 -34.76
C ARG A 700 -1.08 -20.51 -35.58
N LYS A 701 0.09 -20.99 -36.01
CA LYS A 701 0.23 -22.26 -36.74
C LYS A 701 -0.35 -23.44 -35.94
N ILE A 702 0.00 -23.53 -34.66
CA ILE A 702 -0.49 -24.60 -33.78
C ILE A 702 -2.01 -24.48 -33.56
N ALA A 703 -2.54 -23.27 -33.32
CA ALA A 703 -3.98 -23.07 -33.15
C ALA A 703 -4.77 -23.37 -34.43
N HIS A 704 -4.25 -22.99 -35.60
CA HIS A 704 -4.91 -23.22 -36.88
C HIS A 704 -5.14 -24.70 -37.18
N PHE A 705 -4.22 -25.57 -36.77
CA PHE A 705 -4.41 -27.02 -36.87
C PHE A 705 -5.67 -27.49 -36.13
N ALA A 706 -5.88 -27.03 -34.90
CA ALA A 706 -7.06 -27.41 -34.12
C ALA A 706 -8.37 -26.81 -34.67
N PHE A 707 -8.31 -25.66 -35.35
CA PHE A 707 -9.45 -25.03 -36.02
C PHE A 707 -9.65 -25.46 -37.49
N HIS A 708 -8.96 -26.51 -37.95
CA HIS A 708 -9.19 -27.04 -39.29
C HIS A 708 -10.57 -27.72 -39.40
N GLY A 709 -11.20 -27.65 -40.57
CA GLY A 709 -12.58 -28.11 -40.77
C GLY A 709 -12.82 -29.57 -40.37
N ASP A 710 -11.86 -30.46 -40.64
CA ASP A 710 -11.99 -31.88 -40.27
C ASP A 710 -11.85 -32.11 -38.76
N ASN A 711 -11.06 -31.31 -38.05
CA ASN A 711 -10.95 -31.37 -36.59
C ASN A 711 -12.16 -30.73 -35.91
N LEU A 712 -12.72 -29.66 -36.49
CA LEU A 712 -13.95 -29.03 -36.01
C LEU A 712 -15.16 -29.95 -36.14
N LYS A 713 -15.24 -30.77 -37.21
CA LYS A 713 -16.31 -31.77 -37.38
C LYS A 713 -16.41 -32.72 -36.19
N ASN A 714 -15.29 -33.08 -35.58
CA ASN A 714 -15.26 -33.97 -34.41
C ASN A 714 -15.87 -33.33 -33.15
N MET A 715 -15.97 -31.99 -33.10
CA MET A 715 -16.55 -31.25 -31.98
C MET A 715 -18.06 -31.00 -32.13
N ILE A 716 -18.60 -31.10 -33.35
CA ILE A 716 -20.01 -30.82 -33.67
C ILE A 716 -20.98 -31.68 -32.84
N PRO A 717 -20.79 -33.01 -32.68
CA PRO A 717 -21.73 -33.83 -31.92
C PRO A 717 -21.91 -33.34 -30.47
N SER A 718 -20.83 -32.95 -29.80
CA SER A 718 -20.92 -32.39 -28.45
C SER A 718 -21.62 -31.03 -28.41
N MET A 719 -21.47 -30.20 -29.47
CA MET A 719 -22.21 -28.94 -29.57
C MET A 719 -23.72 -29.17 -29.73
N ILE A 720 -24.10 -30.20 -30.50
CA ILE A 720 -25.50 -30.62 -30.70
C ILE A 720 -26.07 -31.12 -29.37
N GLU A 721 -25.38 -32.02 -28.68
CA GLU A 721 -25.80 -32.58 -27.40
C GLU A 721 -26.03 -31.49 -26.33
N CYS A 722 -25.12 -30.51 -26.24
CA CYS A 722 -25.29 -29.35 -25.35
C CYS A 722 -26.56 -28.55 -25.71
N ALA A 723 -26.86 -28.40 -27.00
CA ALA A 723 -28.02 -27.63 -27.47
C ALA A 723 -29.32 -28.37 -27.22
N GLU A 724 -29.34 -29.69 -27.48
CA GLU A 724 -30.48 -30.56 -27.19
C GLU A 724 -30.80 -30.57 -25.69
N THR A 725 -29.78 -30.62 -24.83
CA THR A 725 -29.94 -30.55 -23.37
C THR A 725 -30.63 -29.24 -22.94
N MET A 726 -30.16 -28.09 -23.43
CA MET A 726 -30.78 -26.79 -23.13
C MET A 726 -32.22 -26.71 -23.66
N VAL A 727 -32.47 -27.22 -24.87
CA VAL A 727 -33.83 -27.24 -25.46
C VAL A 727 -34.76 -28.15 -24.67
N GLU A 728 -34.28 -29.30 -24.19
CA GLU A 728 -35.05 -30.21 -23.35
C GLU A 728 -35.42 -29.55 -22.02
N GLU A 729 -34.50 -28.82 -21.39
CA GLU A 729 -34.81 -28.01 -20.20
C GLU A 729 -35.91 -26.98 -20.50
N TRP A 730 -35.84 -26.28 -21.62
CA TRP A 730 -36.85 -25.28 -22.00
C TRP A 730 -38.25 -25.89 -22.22
N LYS A 731 -38.36 -27.17 -22.61
CA LYS A 731 -39.65 -27.88 -22.69
C LYS A 731 -40.35 -28.02 -21.34
N HIS A 732 -39.63 -27.85 -20.22
CA HIS A 732 -40.24 -27.82 -18.88
C HIS A 732 -40.74 -26.42 -18.46
N HIS A 733 -40.59 -25.41 -19.32
CA HIS A 733 -40.92 -24.01 -19.04
C HIS A 733 -41.88 -23.36 -20.05
N VAL A 734 -42.69 -24.15 -20.76
CA VAL A 734 -43.53 -23.72 -21.92
C VAL A 734 -44.46 -22.54 -21.65
N ASP A 735 -44.84 -22.28 -20.39
CA ASP A 735 -45.73 -21.17 -19.99
C ASP A 735 -45.08 -20.16 -19.01
N LYS A 736 -43.75 -20.09 -18.96
CA LYS A 736 -43.01 -19.18 -18.07
C LYS A 736 -42.10 -18.26 -18.85
N GLU A 737 -42.11 -16.97 -18.51
CA GLU A 737 -41.05 -16.05 -18.93
C GLU A 737 -39.72 -16.51 -18.36
N LEU A 738 -38.71 -16.58 -19.21
CA LEU A 738 -37.43 -17.23 -18.92
C LEU A 738 -36.28 -16.31 -19.31
N ASP A 739 -35.36 -16.08 -18.38
CA ASP A 739 -34.13 -15.34 -18.66
C ASP A 739 -33.16 -16.21 -19.44
N VAL A 740 -33.23 -16.13 -20.78
CA VAL A 740 -32.38 -16.91 -21.68
C VAL A 740 -30.89 -16.58 -21.53
N PHE A 741 -30.51 -15.47 -20.91
CA PHE A 741 -29.11 -15.12 -20.71
C PHE A 741 -28.39 -16.14 -19.83
N GLU A 742 -29.01 -16.55 -18.71
CA GLU A 742 -28.39 -17.55 -17.82
C GLU A 742 -28.34 -18.93 -18.48
N HIS A 743 -29.35 -19.30 -19.28
CA HIS A 743 -29.35 -20.57 -20.03
C HIS A 743 -28.30 -20.56 -21.15
N PHE A 744 -28.18 -19.49 -21.94
CA PHE A 744 -27.14 -19.34 -22.97
C PHE A 744 -25.74 -19.30 -22.39
N LYS A 745 -25.57 -18.71 -21.20
CA LYS A 745 -24.30 -18.72 -20.48
C LYS A 745 -23.91 -20.15 -20.09
N VAL A 746 -24.82 -20.93 -19.52
CA VAL A 746 -24.57 -22.34 -19.18
C VAL A 746 -24.27 -23.15 -20.45
N TYR A 747 -25.13 -23.06 -21.47
CA TYR A 747 -24.92 -23.72 -22.77
C TYR A 747 -23.56 -23.38 -23.40
N THR A 748 -23.19 -22.09 -23.44
CA THR A 748 -21.90 -21.65 -24.01
C THR A 748 -20.73 -22.23 -23.23
N LEU A 749 -20.82 -22.25 -21.90
CA LEU A 749 -19.77 -22.80 -21.04
C LEU A 749 -19.68 -24.32 -21.17
N ASP A 750 -20.80 -25.03 -21.35
CA ASP A 750 -20.82 -26.47 -21.64
C ASP A 750 -20.20 -26.78 -23.00
N VAL A 751 -20.58 -26.05 -24.05
CA VAL A 751 -19.97 -26.19 -25.38
C VAL A 751 -18.46 -25.97 -25.30
N ILE A 752 -18.01 -24.90 -24.65
CA ILE A 752 -16.57 -24.64 -24.48
C ILE A 752 -15.92 -25.76 -23.67
N SER A 753 -16.56 -26.28 -22.63
CA SER A 753 -16.00 -27.34 -21.80
C SER A 753 -15.79 -28.63 -22.61
N HIS A 754 -16.82 -29.07 -23.32
CA HIS A 754 -16.76 -30.29 -24.13
C HIS A 754 -15.77 -30.14 -25.29
N THR A 755 -15.83 -29.02 -25.99
CA THR A 755 -15.04 -28.83 -27.22
C THR A 755 -13.59 -28.40 -26.93
N ALA A 756 -13.33 -27.72 -25.81
CA ALA A 756 -11.99 -27.28 -25.45
C ALA A 756 -11.23 -28.23 -24.52
N PHE A 757 -11.95 -28.96 -23.66
CA PHE A 757 -11.36 -29.79 -22.60
C PHE A 757 -11.87 -31.22 -22.56
N GLY A 758 -12.82 -31.61 -23.42
CA GLY A 758 -13.40 -32.95 -23.44
C GLY A 758 -14.16 -33.31 -22.16
N SER A 759 -14.62 -32.31 -21.40
CA SER A 759 -15.31 -32.47 -20.12
C SER A 759 -16.55 -31.59 -20.05
N SER A 760 -17.50 -31.90 -19.16
CA SER A 760 -18.69 -31.06 -18.99
C SER A 760 -18.40 -29.79 -18.19
N TYR A 761 -19.27 -28.78 -18.29
CA TYR A 761 -19.17 -27.56 -17.50
C TYR A 761 -19.14 -27.86 -16.00
N GLU A 762 -19.94 -28.80 -15.50
CA GLU A 762 -19.93 -29.18 -14.09
C GLU A 762 -18.55 -29.69 -13.63
N GLN A 763 -17.84 -30.45 -14.48
CA GLN A 763 -16.47 -30.88 -14.20
C GLN A 763 -15.47 -29.70 -14.22
N GLY A 764 -15.70 -28.70 -15.07
CA GLY A 764 -14.89 -27.49 -15.21
C GLY A 764 -15.32 -26.29 -14.36
N ARG A 765 -16.41 -26.39 -13.59
CA ARG A 765 -17.11 -25.24 -12.98
C ARG A 765 -16.21 -24.40 -12.07
N SER A 766 -15.37 -25.08 -11.29
CA SER A 766 -14.39 -24.42 -10.41
C SER A 766 -13.36 -23.60 -11.18
N PHE A 767 -12.96 -24.04 -12.38
CA PHE A 767 -12.03 -23.33 -13.24
C PHE A 767 -12.67 -22.07 -13.83
N PHE A 768 -13.90 -22.16 -14.36
CA PHE A 768 -14.61 -21.01 -14.90
C PHE A 768 -14.93 -19.96 -13.84
N GLN A 769 -15.26 -20.37 -12.62
CA GLN A 769 -15.41 -19.46 -11.48
C GLN A 769 -14.09 -18.72 -11.14
N MET A 770 -12.96 -19.43 -11.16
CA MET A 770 -11.65 -18.78 -10.99
C MET A 770 -11.36 -17.79 -12.13
N LEU A 771 -11.62 -18.16 -13.39
CA LEU A 771 -11.46 -17.29 -14.56
C LEU A 771 -12.31 -16.02 -14.43
N GLN A 772 -13.60 -16.17 -14.12
CA GLN A 772 -14.52 -15.06 -13.92
C GLN A 772 -14.04 -14.13 -12.80
N ARG A 773 -13.57 -14.69 -11.69
CA ARG A 773 -13.02 -13.90 -10.58
C ARG A 773 -11.77 -13.11 -10.99
N VAL A 774 -10.87 -13.69 -11.80
CA VAL A 774 -9.71 -12.93 -12.30
C VAL A 774 -10.12 -11.86 -13.31
N CYS A 775 -11.14 -12.10 -14.15
CA CYS A 775 -11.74 -11.08 -15.00
C CYS A 775 -12.31 -9.92 -14.17
N ASP A 776 -13.05 -10.20 -13.10
CA ASP A 776 -13.58 -9.16 -12.20
C ASP A 776 -12.48 -8.34 -11.54
N LEU A 777 -11.42 -9.00 -11.07
CA LEU A 777 -10.24 -8.33 -10.51
C LEU A 777 -9.54 -7.47 -11.57
N SER A 778 -9.42 -7.95 -12.79
CA SER A 778 -8.83 -7.22 -13.92
C SER A 778 -9.63 -5.96 -14.25
N VAL A 779 -10.95 -6.11 -14.33
CA VAL A 779 -11.89 -5.04 -14.63
C VAL A 779 -11.95 -4.00 -13.51
N SER A 780 -11.93 -4.44 -12.26
CA SER A 780 -11.98 -3.58 -11.07
C SER A 780 -10.66 -2.84 -10.83
N ASN A 781 -9.53 -3.40 -11.28
CA ASN A 781 -8.21 -2.79 -11.15
C ASN A 781 -7.75 -2.04 -12.41
N GLY A 782 -8.36 -2.27 -13.58
CA GLY A 782 -7.99 -1.62 -14.84
C GLY A 782 -8.13 -0.09 -14.83
N TYR A 783 -8.97 0.45 -13.93
CA TYR A 783 -9.15 1.89 -13.72
C TYR A 783 -8.43 2.44 -12.48
N LYS A 784 -7.77 1.56 -11.70
CA LYS A 784 -6.96 1.99 -10.54
C LYS A 784 -5.55 2.28 -11.02
N ILE A 785 -5.17 3.55 -11.06
CA ILE A 785 -3.80 3.96 -11.41
C ILE A 785 -2.86 3.50 -10.29
N ARG A 786 -1.95 2.59 -10.63
CA ARG A 786 -0.91 2.11 -9.72
C ARG A 786 0.42 2.68 -10.13
N LEU A 787 0.99 3.53 -9.29
CA LEU A 787 2.34 4.06 -9.51
C LEU A 787 3.32 2.87 -9.62
N PRO A 788 4.12 2.75 -10.69
CA PRO A 788 4.94 1.57 -11.00
C PRO A 788 5.91 1.14 -9.88
N ILE A 789 6.22 2.07 -8.98
CA ILE A 789 7.13 1.86 -7.86
C ILE A 789 6.41 1.27 -6.65
N ILE A 790 5.14 1.62 -6.42
CA ILE A 790 4.35 1.16 -5.26
C ILE A 790 3.90 -0.29 -5.46
N SER A 791 3.46 -0.64 -6.68
CA SER A 791 3.01 -2.00 -7.02
C SER A 791 4.11 -3.06 -6.92
N LYS A 792 5.39 -2.67 -7.02
CA LYS A 792 6.54 -3.57 -6.82
C LYS A 792 6.89 -3.81 -5.35
N ILE A 793 6.44 -2.94 -4.43
CA ILE A 793 6.83 -2.98 -3.01
C ILE A 793 5.68 -3.52 -2.15
N PHE A 794 4.43 -3.13 -2.44
CA PHE A 794 3.24 -3.57 -1.73
C PHE A 794 2.27 -4.24 -2.69
N LYS A 795 2.07 -5.54 -2.52
CA LYS A 795 1.00 -6.28 -3.20
C LYS A 795 -0.32 -5.95 -2.52
N SER A 796 -1.31 -5.50 -3.28
CA SER A 796 -2.67 -5.33 -2.78
C SER A 796 -3.31 -6.69 -2.49
N LYS A 797 -4.42 -6.70 -1.74
CA LYS A 797 -5.21 -7.92 -1.53
C LYS A 797 -5.62 -8.55 -2.87
N ASP A 798 -6.06 -7.72 -3.81
CA ASP A 798 -6.41 -8.11 -5.18
C ASP A 798 -5.22 -8.73 -5.94
N ASP A 799 -3.99 -8.25 -5.70
CA ASP A 799 -2.77 -8.82 -6.29
C ASP A 799 -2.47 -10.22 -5.77
N VAL A 800 -2.57 -10.39 -4.45
CA VAL A 800 -2.33 -11.68 -3.80
C VAL A 800 -3.40 -12.69 -4.21
N GLU A 801 -4.66 -12.27 -4.26
CA GLU A 801 -5.78 -13.09 -4.72
C GLU A 801 -5.61 -13.48 -6.20
N GLY A 802 -5.28 -12.52 -7.07
CA GLY A 802 -5.02 -12.78 -8.48
C GLY A 802 -3.85 -13.75 -8.72
N GLU A 803 -2.75 -13.65 -7.95
CA GLU A 803 -1.63 -14.60 -8.04
C GLU A 803 -2.02 -16.01 -7.59
N ARG A 804 -2.83 -16.10 -6.53
CA ARG A 804 -3.32 -17.39 -6.04
C ARG A 804 -4.24 -18.06 -7.06
N LEU A 805 -5.15 -17.29 -7.68
CA LEU A 805 -6.07 -17.79 -8.70
C LEU A 805 -5.30 -18.22 -9.96
N GLU A 806 -4.35 -17.42 -10.42
CA GLU A 806 -3.49 -17.76 -11.57
C GLU A 806 -2.73 -19.07 -11.32
N LYS A 807 -2.10 -19.21 -10.15
CA LYS A 807 -1.33 -20.41 -9.81
C LYS A 807 -2.22 -21.65 -9.86
N ARG A 808 -3.40 -21.60 -9.24
CA ARG A 808 -4.37 -22.71 -9.26
C ARG A 808 -4.85 -23.05 -10.66
N MET A 809 -5.17 -22.05 -11.48
CA MET A 809 -5.59 -22.27 -12.85
C MET A 809 -4.49 -22.95 -13.68
N ARG A 810 -3.23 -22.53 -13.53
CA ARG A 810 -2.09 -23.18 -14.19
C ARG A 810 -1.90 -24.63 -13.74
N GLU A 811 -2.03 -24.90 -12.44
CA GLU A 811 -1.98 -26.25 -11.88
C GLU A 811 -3.05 -27.15 -12.51
N CYS A 812 -4.31 -26.69 -12.59
CA CYS A 812 -5.39 -27.43 -13.25
C CYS A 812 -5.05 -27.78 -14.71
N PHE A 813 -4.53 -26.82 -15.49
CA PHE A 813 -4.12 -27.09 -16.88
C PHE A 813 -2.99 -28.11 -16.98
N ILE A 814 -1.97 -27.99 -16.12
CA ILE A 814 -0.83 -28.90 -16.11
C ILE A 814 -1.28 -30.32 -15.75
N ASP A 815 -2.17 -30.46 -14.77
CA ASP A 815 -2.71 -31.75 -14.38
C ASP A 815 -3.49 -32.41 -15.52
N ILE A 816 -4.37 -31.67 -16.22
CA ILE A 816 -5.10 -32.19 -17.38
C ILE A 816 -4.13 -32.65 -18.48
N ILE A 817 -3.11 -31.84 -18.79
CA ILE A 817 -2.12 -32.19 -19.82
C ILE A 817 -1.33 -33.44 -19.42
N ARG A 818 -0.86 -33.50 -18.16
CA ARG A 818 -0.09 -34.63 -17.65
C ARG A 818 -0.89 -35.94 -17.71
N THR A 819 -2.14 -35.92 -17.24
CA THR A 819 -3.01 -37.12 -17.30
C THR A 819 -3.20 -37.60 -18.74
N ARG A 820 -3.30 -36.68 -19.71
CA ARG A 820 -3.43 -37.04 -21.14
C ARG A 820 -2.12 -37.59 -21.72
N GLU A 821 -0.99 -37.01 -21.36
CA GLU A 821 0.33 -37.53 -21.76
C GLU A 821 0.56 -38.93 -21.20
N GLU A 822 0.18 -39.19 -19.94
CA GLU A 822 0.22 -40.52 -19.31
C GLU A 822 -0.66 -41.55 -20.05
N LYS A 823 -1.91 -41.19 -20.38
CA LYS A 823 -2.81 -42.05 -21.17
C LYS A 823 -2.24 -42.41 -22.54
N CYS A 824 -1.63 -41.45 -23.23
CA CYS A 824 -0.93 -41.69 -24.49
C CYS A 824 0.28 -42.60 -24.33
N MET A 825 1.09 -42.43 -23.28
CA MET A 825 2.23 -43.31 -23.01
C MET A 825 1.79 -44.75 -22.68
N ASN A 826 0.59 -44.92 -22.13
CA ASN A 826 0.00 -46.22 -21.84
C ASN A 826 -0.67 -46.89 -23.06
N GLY A 827 -0.64 -46.25 -24.24
CA GLY A 827 -1.17 -46.83 -25.48
C GLY A 827 -2.69 -46.74 -25.64
N GLU A 828 -3.37 -45.89 -24.86
CA GLU A 828 -4.82 -45.67 -25.01
C GLU A 828 -5.12 -44.99 -26.36
N ALA A 829 -6.05 -45.56 -27.13
CA ALA A 829 -6.54 -44.96 -28.37
C ALA A 829 -7.14 -43.57 -28.07
N GLU A 830 -6.75 -42.55 -28.85
CA GLU A 830 -7.13 -41.15 -28.62
C GLU A 830 -6.71 -40.56 -27.26
N GLY A 831 -5.62 -41.04 -26.64
CA GLY A 831 -5.19 -40.61 -25.30
C GLY A 831 -5.01 -39.10 -25.09
N TYR A 832 -4.78 -38.31 -26.15
CA TYR A 832 -4.73 -36.84 -26.07
C TYR A 832 -6.12 -36.17 -26.04
N GLY A 833 -7.15 -36.85 -26.55
CA GLY A 833 -8.49 -36.31 -26.81
C GLY A 833 -8.62 -35.66 -28.20
N ASN A 834 -9.85 -35.62 -28.71
CA ASN A 834 -10.23 -34.93 -29.97
C ASN A 834 -10.72 -33.49 -29.73
N ASP A 835 -10.73 -33.03 -28.48
CA ASP A 835 -11.00 -31.64 -28.09
C ASP A 835 -9.81 -30.72 -28.42
N PHE A 836 -10.05 -29.40 -28.34
CA PHE A 836 -9.07 -28.38 -28.70
C PHE A 836 -7.74 -28.53 -27.95
N LEU A 837 -7.76 -28.75 -26.64
CA LEU A 837 -6.54 -28.93 -25.85
C LEU A 837 -5.78 -30.19 -26.28
N GLY A 838 -6.50 -31.26 -26.58
CA GLY A 838 -5.91 -32.52 -27.06
C GLY A 838 -5.20 -32.35 -28.40
N LEU A 839 -5.85 -31.65 -29.33
CA LEU A 839 -5.28 -31.31 -30.63
C LEU A 839 -4.05 -30.39 -30.53
N LEU A 840 -4.04 -29.44 -29.58
CA LEU A 840 -2.87 -28.59 -29.32
C LEU A 840 -1.68 -29.39 -28.77
N VAL A 841 -1.92 -30.30 -27.82
CA VAL A 841 -0.87 -31.16 -27.25
C VAL A 841 -0.32 -32.11 -28.32
N LYS A 842 -1.20 -32.70 -29.13
CA LYS A 842 -0.83 -33.54 -30.28
C LYS A 842 0.02 -32.77 -31.30
N ALA A 843 -0.39 -31.56 -31.68
CA ALA A 843 0.35 -30.73 -32.64
C ALA A 843 1.73 -30.28 -32.12
N LYS A 844 1.87 -30.12 -30.79
CA LYS A 844 3.16 -29.82 -30.14
C LYS A 844 4.10 -31.03 -30.16
N ASN A 845 3.58 -32.22 -29.86
CA ASN A 845 4.37 -33.43 -29.69
C ASN A 845 4.63 -34.18 -31.02
N GLU A 846 3.81 -33.95 -32.06
CA GLU A 846 3.94 -34.55 -33.41
C GLU A 846 4.01 -33.49 -34.54
N PRO A 847 5.07 -32.65 -34.59
CA PRO A 847 5.13 -31.51 -35.51
C PRO A 847 5.15 -31.89 -37.02
N GLU A 848 5.65 -33.09 -37.37
CA GLU A 848 5.71 -33.56 -38.77
C GLU A 848 4.34 -33.90 -39.37
N LYS A 849 3.42 -34.43 -38.55
CA LYS A 849 2.02 -34.65 -38.98
C LYS A 849 1.31 -33.33 -39.20
N ALA A 850 1.55 -32.33 -38.35
CA ALA A 850 1.00 -30.98 -38.52
C ALA A 850 1.54 -30.28 -39.80
N GLN A 851 2.78 -30.57 -40.21
CA GLN A 851 3.38 -30.06 -41.46
C GLN A 851 2.83 -30.74 -42.73
N ARG A 852 2.58 -32.05 -42.72
CA ARG A 852 2.03 -32.78 -43.89
C ARG A 852 0.67 -32.27 -44.37
N PHE A 853 -0.19 -31.78 -43.47
CA PHE A 853 -1.48 -31.18 -43.84
C PHE A 853 -1.36 -29.78 -44.47
N GLN A 854 -0.23 -29.09 -44.28
CA GLN A 854 0.01 -27.74 -44.82
C GLN A 854 0.49 -27.76 -46.27
N VAL A 855 1.25 -28.78 -46.68
CA VAL A 855 1.70 -28.97 -48.09
C VAL A 855 0.49 -29.10 -49.04
N ASN A 856 -0.63 -29.65 -48.57
CA ASN A 856 -1.87 -29.73 -49.34
C ASN A 856 -2.66 -28.41 -49.44
N LEU A 857 -2.29 -27.37 -48.66
CA LEU A 857 -2.94 -26.05 -48.65
C LEU A 857 -2.17 -24.99 -49.44
N GLU A 858 -0.86 -25.16 -49.65
CA GLU A 858 -0.09 -24.30 -50.58
C GLU A 858 -0.17 -24.79 -52.04
N ALA A 859 -0.72 -25.99 -52.25
CA ALA A 859 -0.98 -26.60 -53.56
C ALA A 859 -2.42 -26.36 -54.09
N LYS A 860 -3.24 -25.57 -53.38
CA LYS A 860 -4.58 -25.09 -53.78
C LYS A 860 -4.66 -23.59 -53.55
#